data_AF-A0A936PNR0-F1
#
_entry.id   AF-A0A936PNR0-F1
#
_cell.length_a   1.000
_cell.length_b   1.000
_cell.length_c   1.000
_cell.angle_alpha   90.00
_cell.angle_beta   90.00
_cell.angle_gamma   90.00
#
_symmetry.space_group_name_H-M   'P 1'
#
loop_
_entity.id
_entity.type
_entity.pdbx_description
1 polymer ?
#
loop_
_entity_poly.entity_id
_entity_poly.type
_entity_poly.pdbx_seq_one_letter_code
_entity_poly.pdbx_strand_id
1 'polypeptide(L)'
;MSLRGAAFLGERLSLPMLNAVVFQAQHSPSSPRWLGDHRLFGRVVTPGAAHVALSLEAARVSRGVTSASVVDLSFSRAMVLADDEVRTLQLVLDGDSGDVGFRIGSLHDGQALVHATGRLLAEAPADEPATEPLAAIQRRLEHQGPSAPFYAQFDRVGYTLGPAFRWMGETWRRDGEALCRMDVPAGEIGLGDAPLHPGLIDSCFQLLTRCLPAAQVAEVLDGTALFVPVSIERFSWRGGMTGELYAHAVLRSAQLADIWLRDAAGGLRARVQGLKVQRVPRAVFGGGRVQPDDVFQLRWRAAMIEDEPQGQAPRRVLIFADKHGTGDALAKALRGLGATVAVVRPGPNFVQQGDELVVNVKDPAQLTRLLAAAPGAGPLSVVSLWGLHDEATEGVIHTLNIARALNKERLTLVTRGATSPSGEGGSLAQSALLGLQRTLSLERPGLQCVSIDLDPAWPAASVADLVDELERASGADQVALRSAGRSVARLTEVKAAPVTQPARFLVGERGALESVALHPAPRTAPGKGEVEIEVRATGLNFRDVLGALGAYPGDPGPLGGECTGVICAVGEGVTTLKAGDRVVALLASTGCFRTHALCDARFVSRLPDTLSFVEGATVPVAYATAIHGLEQLAGMRRGDRVLIHAASGGVGMAAVQLALAKGAEVFATAGSPSKRRVLTELGVPHVFNSRDLNYVAQIRALTGGLGVDLVLNSLGVEHVRESLGLMREGGRFVEIGKADVLDAPRVAALGRGIRYVHFDLVTLSQTVPHLIKALLDQTMDRLAKGRLRPLPLRVFELDETVSAFRHMARARHVGKVVVRWPEPPRDAPIRNDRAYLVTGGLGALGLHVGGWLVAQGAGQVVLLGRGAPSAEVKARITDLGASVIVRRGDVSDSASLAAALSGLAAPIGGVFHCAGVLDDALIADQDEARIRRVLAPKVLGGWNLHTQLRDAPIDHFVLFSSVSSVLGSPGQTSYSAANAWLNGLASWRQSQGLPALSVAWGPWAEGGMAEQAAGKGRWSRVGISPIEAARGVELLGALIQDRAANLAVLPFDRARMVRGLSLGPVPPLMLELLEAASGGDKRAEERLGLRDELLDCTDAEERFELMVDYLCACLGTVTEAEEVDPDAPLSDNDSLVAVEFAALIEAELKVNLPTEQMFRCDTLRDLAELLVERLDHKG
;
A
#
# COMPACT_ATOMS: atom_id res chain seq x y z
N MET A 1 -39.92 13.23 -37.17
CA MET A 1 -39.48 14.37 -36.36
C MET A 1 -37.98 14.20 -36.10
N SER A 2 -37.17 15.16 -36.52
CA SER A 2 -35.71 15.07 -36.62
C SER A 2 -35.04 15.02 -35.23
N LEU A 3 -34.28 13.95 -34.96
CA LEU A 3 -33.49 13.69 -33.74
C LEU A 3 -32.30 14.66 -33.59
N ARG A 4 -32.55 15.96 -33.40
CA ARG A 4 -31.49 16.94 -33.03
C ARG A 4 -31.21 16.99 -31.51
N GLY A 5 -31.99 16.28 -30.68
CA GLY A 5 -31.78 16.13 -29.23
C GLY A 5 -31.10 14.81 -28.79
N ALA A 6 -30.76 13.92 -29.72
CA ALA A 6 -30.35 12.54 -29.41
C ALA A 6 -28.99 12.39 -28.70
N ALA A 7 -28.09 13.37 -28.79
CA ALA A 7 -26.73 13.22 -28.25
C ALA A 7 -26.64 13.43 -26.71
N PHE A 8 -27.54 14.21 -26.11
CA PHE A 8 -27.43 14.57 -24.70
C PHE A 8 -28.05 13.53 -23.76
N LEU A 9 -29.35 13.24 -23.92
CA LEU A 9 -30.06 12.20 -23.15
C LEU A 9 -29.79 10.79 -23.71
N GLY A 10 -29.49 10.67 -25.01
CA GLY A 10 -29.20 9.40 -25.66
C GLY A 10 -30.44 8.61 -26.07
N GLU A 11 -30.25 7.32 -26.29
CA GLU A 11 -31.31 6.38 -26.65
C GLU A 11 -32.02 5.84 -25.40
N ARG A 12 -33.31 5.52 -25.53
CA ARG A 12 -34.07 4.83 -24.49
C ARG A 12 -33.92 3.32 -24.68
N LEU A 13 -33.42 2.61 -23.66
CA LEU A 13 -33.26 1.16 -23.69
C LEU A 13 -34.59 0.45 -23.38
N SER A 14 -34.91 -0.57 -24.17
CA SER A 14 -36.05 -1.46 -23.95
C SER A 14 -35.59 -2.70 -23.18
N LEU A 15 -35.74 -2.69 -21.86
CA LEU A 15 -35.31 -3.78 -20.97
C LEU A 15 -36.56 -4.49 -20.40
N PRO A 16 -37.09 -5.54 -21.05
CA PRO A 16 -38.40 -6.12 -20.73
C PRO A 16 -38.51 -6.73 -19.32
N MET A 17 -37.38 -7.04 -18.70
CA MET A 17 -37.31 -7.62 -17.34
C MET A 17 -37.05 -6.59 -16.24
N LEU A 18 -36.84 -5.31 -16.60
CA LEU A 18 -36.53 -4.25 -15.65
C LEU A 18 -37.71 -3.29 -15.56
N ASN A 19 -38.29 -3.14 -14.36
CA ASN A 19 -39.36 -2.16 -14.11
C ASN A 19 -38.79 -0.75 -13.90
N ALA A 20 -38.04 -0.24 -14.88
CA ALA A 20 -37.42 1.09 -14.84
C ALA A 20 -37.31 1.67 -16.26
N VAL A 21 -37.28 3.01 -16.37
CA VAL A 21 -36.96 3.68 -17.65
C VAL A 21 -35.46 3.96 -17.67
N VAL A 22 -34.76 3.39 -18.65
CA VAL A 22 -33.31 3.56 -18.80
C VAL A 22 -32.99 4.32 -20.08
N PHE A 23 -32.14 5.34 -19.96
CA PHE A 23 -31.54 6.07 -21.07
C PHE A 23 -30.03 5.85 -21.09
N GLN A 24 -29.45 5.81 -22.28
CA GLN A 24 -28.02 5.62 -22.48
C GLN A 24 -27.46 6.56 -23.55
N ALA A 25 -26.37 7.24 -23.25
CA ALA A 25 -25.67 8.16 -24.16
C ALA A 25 -24.15 7.95 -24.13
N GLN A 26 -23.47 8.31 -25.22
CA GLN A 26 -22.01 8.40 -25.25
C GLN A 26 -21.60 9.87 -25.08
N HIS A 27 -20.85 10.16 -24.01
CA HIS A 27 -20.33 11.49 -23.72
C HIS A 27 -18.82 11.54 -23.94
N SER A 28 -18.34 12.58 -24.61
CA SER A 28 -16.94 12.88 -24.88
C SER A 28 -16.72 14.40 -24.80
N PRO A 29 -15.49 14.90 -24.75
CA PRO A 29 -15.20 16.34 -24.82
C PRO A 29 -15.86 17.08 -25.99
N SER A 30 -16.16 16.38 -27.09
CA SER A 30 -16.80 16.94 -28.28
C SER A 30 -18.30 16.61 -28.40
N SER A 31 -18.85 15.76 -27.53
CA SER A 31 -20.24 15.29 -27.60
C SER A 31 -20.84 15.07 -26.19
N PRO A 32 -21.89 15.80 -25.78
CA PRO A 32 -22.53 16.89 -26.50
C PRO A 32 -21.57 18.07 -26.70
N ARG A 33 -21.77 18.87 -27.75
CA ARG A 33 -20.82 19.93 -28.18
C ARG A 33 -20.38 20.89 -27.09
N TRP A 34 -21.27 21.21 -26.14
CA TRP A 34 -20.96 22.13 -25.04
C TRP A 34 -20.12 21.48 -23.92
N LEU A 35 -19.98 20.15 -23.86
CA LEU A 35 -19.34 19.50 -22.71
C LEU A 35 -17.86 19.90 -22.57
N GLY A 36 -17.13 20.03 -23.68
CA GLY A 36 -15.73 20.46 -23.71
C GLY A 36 -15.49 21.90 -23.24
N ASP A 37 -16.54 22.73 -23.16
CA ASP A 37 -16.45 24.09 -22.62
C ASP A 37 -16.41 24.11 -21.09
N HIS A 38 -16.79 23.04 -20.39
CA HIS A 38 -16.73 23.02 -18.93
C HIS A 38 -15.44 22.36 -18.45
N ARG A 39 -14.36 23.15 -18.31
CA ARG A 39 -13.06 22.67 -17.84
C ARG A 39 -12.69 23.18 -16.46
N LEU A 40 -12.32 22.24 -15.59
CA LEU A 40 -11.79 22.52 -14.25
C LEU A 40 -10.35 22.03 -14.19
N PHE A 41 -9.41 22.94 -13.88
CA PHE A 41 -7.96 22.72 -13.92
C PHE A 41 -7.46 22.07 -15.21
N GLY A 42 -8.02 22.50 -16.35
CA GLY A 42 -7.67 22.02 -17.69
C GLY A 42 -8.36 20.72 -18.11
N ARG A 43 -9.08 20.03 -17.23
CA ARG A 43 -9.79 18.77 -17.53
C ARG A 43 -11.26 19.02 -17.84
N VAL A 44 -11.82 18.26 -18.78
CA VAL A 44 -13.27 18.28 -19.06
C VAL A 44 -14.00 17.60 -17.92
N VAL A 45 -14.92 18.32 -17.29
CA VAL A 45 -15.72 17.81 -16.16
C VAL A 45 -17.19 18.00 -16.46
N THR A 46 -18.01 16.97 -16.28
CA THR A 46 -19.46 17.11 -16.42
C THR A 46 -20.02 17.93 -15.26
N PRO A 47 -20.65 19.09 -15.52
CA PRO A 47 -21.13 19.98 -14.47
C PRO A 47 -22.31 19.36 -13.72
N GLY A 48 -22.47 19.71 -12.43
CA GLY A 48 -23.64 19.32 -11.65
C GLY A 48 -24.96 19.74 -12.33
N ALA A 49 -24.95 20.91 -12.97
CA ALA A 49 -26.04 21.43 -13.78
C ALA A 49 -26.48 20.50 -14.93
N ALA A 50 -25.56 19.73 -15.53
CA ALA A 50 -25.91 18.78 -16.58
C ALA A 50 -26.78 17.64 -16.05
N HIS A 51 -26.54 17.17 -14.82
CA HIS A 51 -27.35 16.13 -14.19
C HIS A 51 -28.79 16.60 -13.92
N VAL A 52 -28.96 17.87 -13.52
CA VAL A 52 -30.29 18.49 -13.37
C VAL A 52 -31.02 18.51 -14.71
N ALA A 53 -30.36 19.02 -15.76
CA ALA A 53 -30.93 19.10 -17.10
C ALA A 53 -31.27 17.72 -17.68
N LEU A 54 -30.39 16.73 -17.53
CA LEU A 54 -30.61 15.34 -17.94
C LEU A 54 -31.85 14.74 -17.28
N SER A 55 -32.01 14.93 -15.98
CA SER A 55 -33.13 14.37 -15.21
C SER A 55 -34.46 14.97 -15.62
N LEU A 56 -34.49 16.29 -15.87
CA LEU A 56 -35.69 16.98 -16.36
C LEU A 56 -36.03 16.61 -17.80
N GLU A 57 -35.03 16.44 -18.67
CA GLU A 57 -35.24 16.00 -20.04
C GLU A 57 -35.73 14.54 -20.09
N ALA A 58 -35.18 13.67 -19.26
CA ALA A 58 -35.65 12.29 -19.12
C ALA A 58 -37.13 12.25 -18.67
N ALA A 59 -37.51 13.11 -17.71
CA ALA A 59 -38.90 13.25 -17.28
C ALA A 59 -39.80 13.75 -18.43
N ARG A 60 -39.39 14.80 -19.14
CA ARG A 60 -40.15 15.35 -20.28
C ARG A 60 -40.39 14.31 -21.38
N VAL A 61 -39.35 13.59 -21.77
CA VAL A 61 -39.42 12.58 -22.85
C VAL A 61 -40.19 11.32 -22.43
N SER A 62 -39.99 10.84 -21.20
CA SER A 62 -40.61 9.58 -20.76
C SER A 62 -42.02 9.73 -20.18
N ARG A 63 -42.35 10.91 -19.62
CA ARG A 63 -43.61 11.15 -18.89
C ARG A 63 -44.39 12.37 -19.39
N GLY A 64 -43.88 13.13 -20.37
CA GLY A 64 -44.59 14.27 -20.95
C GLY A 64 -44.71 15.50 -20.02
N VAL A 65 -43.89 15.60 -18.98
CA VAL A 65 -43.99 16.67 -17.98
C VAL A 65 -43.45 17.99 -18.55
N THR A 66 -44.20 19.09 -18.35
CA THR A 66 -43.84 20.45 -18.79
C THR A 66 -43.33 21.34 -17.65
N SER A 67 -43.49 20.90 -16.40
CA SER A 67 -42.94 21.47 -15.18
C SER A 67 -42.56 20.32 -14.23
N ALA A 68 -41.47 20.47 -13.47
CA ALA A 68 -41.05 19.43 -12.52
C ALA A 68 -40.13 20.00 -11.45
N SER A 69 -40.02 19.28 -10.33
CA SER A 69 -38.99 19.54 -9.33
C SER A 69 -38.06 18.34 -9.17
N VAL A 70 -36.76 18.60 -9.20
CA VAL A 70 -35.73 17.67 -8.73
C VAL A 70 -35.52 17.94 -7.24
N VAL A 71 -35.66 16.94 -6.38
CA VAL A 71 -35.46 17.07 -4.93
C VAL A 71 -34.43 16.08 -4.42
N ASP A 72 -33.81 16.41 -3.29
CA ASP A 72 -32.76 15.61 -2.64
C ASP A 72 -31.64 15.20 -3.60
N LEU A 73 -31.22 16.15 -4.46
CA LEU A 73 -30.15 15.89 -5.41
C LEU A 73 -28.81 15.87 -4.70
N SER A 74 -28.09 14.76 -4.86
CA SER A 74 -26.73 14.58 -4.37
C SER A 74 -25.79 14.33 -5.55
N PHE A 75 -24.68 15.06 -5.59
CA PHE A 75 -23.57 14.83 -6.53
C PHE A 75 -22.54 13.95 -5.82
N SER A 76 -22.54 12.66 -6.15
CA SER A 76 -21.72 11.64 -5.48
C SER A 76 -20.27 11.65 -5.98
N ARG A 77 -20.06 11.88 -7.28
CA ARG A 77 -18.74 11.85 -7.91
C ARG A 77 -18.74 12.63 -9.22
N ALA A 78 -17.73 13.47 -9.44
CA ALA A 78 -17.52 14.15 -10.72
C ALA A 78 -17.22 13.15 -11.85
N MET A 79 -17.84 13.34 -13.01
CA MET A 79 -17.43 12.64 -14.24
C MET A 79 -16.37 13.50 -14.93
N VAL A 80 -15.14 13.00 -14.99
CA VAL A 80 -13.99 13.67 -15.62
C VAL A 80 -13.63 12.88 -16.87
N LEU A 81 -13.39 13.57 -17.98
CA LEU A 81 -13.05 12.97 -19.27
C LEU A 81 -11.66 13.44 -19.71
N ALA A 82 -10.83 12.52 -20.21
CA ALA A 82 -9.64 12.89 -20.98
C ALA A 82 -10.03 13.49 -22.34
N ASP A 83 -9.10 14.19 -23.00
CA ASP A 83 -9.39 15.01 -24.20
C ASP A 83 -9.88 14.19 -25.42
N ASP A 84 -9.62 12.89 -25.44
CA ASP A 84 -10.01 11.91 -26.45
C ASP A 84 -10.98 10.84 -25.92
N GLU A 85 -11.36 10.92 -24.64
CA GLU A 85 -12.16 9.88 -24.00
C GLU A 85 -13.64 9.91 -24.41
N VAL A 86 -14.19 8.74 -24.69
CA VAL A 86 -15.63 8.51 -24.84
C VAL A 86 -16.12 7.62 -23.71
N ARG A 87 -17.13 8.09 -22.97
CA ARG A 87 -17.68 7.41 -21.81
C ARG A 87 -19.18 7.18 -21.95
N THR A 88 -19.61 5.95 -21.67
CA THR A 88 -21.03 5.59 -21.68
C THR A 88 -21.69 6.06 -20.39
N LEU A 89 -22.68 6.92 -20.52
CA LEU A 89 -23.53 7.44 -19.44
C LEU A 89 -24.89 6.72 -19.48
N GLN A 90 -25.39 6.32 -18.32
CA GLN A 90 -26.73 5.78 -18.13
C GLN A 90 -27.50 6.61 -17.10
N LEU A 91 -28.77 6.88 -17.42
CA LEU A 91 -29.74 7.45 -16.51
C LEU A 91 -30.88 6.44 -16.31
N VAL A 92 -31.14 6.09 -15.05
CA VAL A 92 -32.19 5.17 -14.65
C VAL A 92 -33.26 5.94 -13.88
N LEU A 93 -34.51 5.84 -14.30
CA LEU A 93 -35.69 6.32 -13.58
C LEU A 93 -36.44 5.11 -13.00
N ASP A 94 -36.62 5.09 -11.68
CA ASP A 94 -37.22 3.99 -10.93
C ASP A 94 -38.52 4.47 -10.23
N GLY A 95 -39.62 3.72 -10.38
CA GLY A 95 -40.95 4.01 -9.79
C GLY A 95 -42.07 4.38 -10.78
N ASP A 96 -43.32 4.16 -10.35
CA ASP A 96 -44.46 4.08 -11.29
C ASP A 96 -45.31 5.36 -11.43
N SER A 97 -45.31 6.34 -10.51
CA SER A 97 -45.74 7.75 -10.77
C SER A 97 -45.64 8.67 -9.54
N GLY A 98 -45.50 9.99 -9.78
CA GLY A 98 -45.57 11.07 -8.77
C GLY A 98 -44.26 11.40 -8.07
N ASP A 99 -43.54 10.38 -7.59
CA ASP A 99 -42.20 10.47 -6.98
C ASP A 99 -41.30 9.40 -7.59
N VAL A 100 -40.44 9.82 -8.52
CA VAL A 100 -39.59 8.92 -9.32
C VAL A 100 -38.15 9.11 -8.89
N GLY A 101 -37.53 8.05 -8.37
CA GLY A 101 -36.11 8.06 -8.07
C GLY A 101 -35.30 8.06 -9.38
N PHE A 102 -34.20 8.80 -9.42
CA PHE A 102 -33.25 8.70 -10.52
C PHE A 102 -31.82 8.48 -10.06
N ARG A 103 -31.07 7.76 -10.90
CA ARG A 103 -29.63 7.56 -10.76
C ARG A 103 -28.96 7.81 -12.10
N ILE A 104 -27.89 8.60 -12.08
CA ILE A 104 -27.03 8.84 -13.24
C ILE A 104 -25.68 8.23 -12.94
N GLY A 105 -25.20 7.33 -13.80
CA GLY A 105 -23.91 6.68 -13.66
C GLY A 105 -23.21 6.49 -15.01
N SER A 106 -21.94 6.13 -14.96
CA SER A 106 -21.15 5.78 -16.15
C SER A 106 -20.47 4.42 -16.00
N LEU A 107 -20.07 3.85 -17.13
CA LEU A 107 -19.19 2.68 -17.17
C LEU A 107 -17.74 3.16 -17.31
N HIS A 108 -16.88 2.76 -16.37
CA HIS A 108 -15.45 3.06 -16.37
C HIS A 108 -14.69 1.79 -15.99
N ASP A 109 -13.80 1.31 -16.87
CA ASP A 109 -13.01 0.09 -16.70
C ASP A 109 -13.85 -1.13 -16.26
N GLY A 110 -15.04 -1.28 -16.87
CA GLY A 110 -15.97 -2.36 -16.55
C GLY A 110 -16.75 -2.18 -15.23
N GLN A 111 -16.50 -1.11 -14.47
CA GLN A 111 -17.21 -0.77 -13.23
C GLN A 111 -18.25 0.33 -13.43
N ALA A 112 -19.42 0.17 -12.81
CA ALA A 112 -20.45 1.19 -12.79
C ALA A 112 -20.17 2.23 -11.70
N LEU A 113 -20.00 3.50 -12.10
CA LEU A 113 -19.78 4.63 -11.20
C LEU A 113 -21.03 5.52 -11.15
N VAL A 114 -21.54 5.79 -9.95
CA VAL A 114 -22.70 6.69 -9.77
C VAL A 114 -22.22 8.13 -9.59
N HIS A 115 -22.74 9.04 -10.41
CA HIS A 115 -22.41 10.46 -10.40
C HIS A 115 -23.43 11.31 -9.65
N ALA A 116 -24.72 11.03 -9.85
CA ALA A 116 -25.79 11.77 -9.22
C ALA A 116 -26.99 10.88 -8.89
N THR A 117 -27.66 11.22 -7.80
CA THR A 117 -28.92 10.59 -7.36
C THR A 117 -29.90 11.65 -6.91
N GLY A 118 -31.19 11.44 -7.12
CA GLY A 118 -32.22 12.34 -6.62
C GLY A 118 -33.60 11.80 -6.91
N ARG A 119 -34.62 12.64 -6.70
CA ARG A 119 -36.02 12.32 -6.99
C ARG A 119 -36.66 13.38 -7.87
N LEU A 120 -37.58 12.94 -8.73
CA LEU A 120 -38.39 13.79 -9.60
C LEU A 120 -39.83 13.80 -9.08
N LEU A 121 -40.33 15.00 -8.78
CA LEU A 121 -41.71 15.23 -8.34
C LEU A 121 -42.52 15.92 -9.45
N ALA A 122 -43.66 15.33 -9.79
CA ALA A 122 -44.68 15.92 -10.66
C ALA A 122 -45.54 16.91 -9.83
N GLU A 123 -45.04 18.14 -9.70
CA GLU A 123 -45.63 19.30 -8.99
C GLU A 123 -46.06 19.15 -7.50
N ALA A 124 -45.63 20.10 -6.66
CA ALA A 124 -46.25 20.43 -5.36
C ALA A 124 -45.85 21.86 -4.94
N PRO A 125 -46.54 22.50 -3.96
CA PRO A 125 -47.70 23.40 -4.03
C PRO A 125 -47.35 24.91 -4.17
N ALA A 126 -48.39 25.73 -4.11
CA ALA A 126 -48.52 27.14 -4.49
C ALA A 126 -48.01 28.24 -3.53
N ASP A 127 -47.17 27.94 -2.53
CA ASP A 127 -46.70 28.98 -1.61
C ASP A 127 -45.49 29.74 -2.17
N GLU A 128 -45.77 30.88 -2.81
CA GLU A 128 -44.78 31.90 -3.14
C GLU A 128 -44.66 32.93 -2.00
N PRO A 129 -43.47 33.18 -1.44
CA PRO A 129 -43.23 34.41 -0.70
C PRO A 129 -43.44 35.61 -1.65
N ALA A 130 -43.97 36.72 -1.12
CA ALA A 130 -44.23 37.93 -1.89
C ALA A 130 -43.01 38.33 -2.73
N THR A 131 -43.23 38.46 -4.04
CA THR A 131 -42.21 38.76 -5.03
C THR A 131 -41.70 40.19 -4.85
N GLU A 132 -40.48 40.35 -4.32
CA GLU A 132 -39.80 41.64 -4.33
C GLU A 132 -39.56 42.07 -5.80
N PRO A 133 -39.96 43.29 -6.21
CA PRO A 133 -39.69 43.77 -7.57
C PRO A 133 -38.19 43.80 -7.87
N LEU A 134 -37.78 43.38 -9.08
CA LEU A 134 -36.37 43.41 -9.51
C LEU A 134 -35.72 44.78 -9.32
N ALA A 135 -36.46 45.86 -9.58
CA ALA A 135 -36.00 47.23 -9.38
C ALA A 135 -35.73 47.59 -7.89
N ALA A 136 -36.37 46.92 -6.93
CA ALA A 136 -36.07 47.09 -5.51
C ALA A 136 -34.78 46.35 -5.13
N ILE A 137 -34.58 45.13 -5.65
CA ILE A 137 -33.34 44.35 -5.48
C ILE A 137 -32.16 45.11 -6.09
N GLN A 138 -32.27 45.58 -7.33
CA GLN A 138 -31.19 46.36 -7.99
C GLN A 138 -30.81 47.61 -7.22
N ARG A 139 -31.78 48.35 -6.64
CA ARG A 139 -31.51 49.58 -5.89
C ARG A 139 -30.70 49.36 -4.61
N ARG A 140 -30.73 48.17 -4.01
CA ARG A 140 -29.97 47.85 -2.79
C ARG A 140 -28.64 47.15 -3.03
N LEU A 141 -28.34 46.80 -4.28
CA LEU A 141 -27.11 46.12 -4.68
C LEU A 141 -26.19 47.09 -5.44
N GLU A 142 -24.89 46.95 -5.25
CA GLU A 142 -23.89 47.74 -5.95
C GLU A 142 -23.68 47.20 -7.36
N HIS A 143 -23.80 48.06 -8.37
CA HIS A 143 -23.58 47.69 -9.77
C HIS A 143 -22.09 47.41 -10.03
N GLN A 144 -21.77 46.20 -10.48
CA GLN A 144 -20.40 45.76 -10.76
C GLN A 144 -20.04 45.84 -12.26
N GLY A 145 -21.01 46.13 -13.13
CA GLY A 145 -20.83 46.10 -14.57
C GLY A 145 -20.84 44.68 -15.17
N PRO A 146 -20.23 44.48 -16.36
CA PRO A 146 -20.27 43.22 -17.08
C PRO A 146 -19.42 42.14 -16.41
N SER A 147 -19.79 40.87 -16.61
CA SER A 147 -19.08 39.71 -16.03
C SER A 147 -17.80 39.30 -16.78
N ALA A 148 -17.34 40.00 -17.81
CA ALA A 148 -16.10 39.63 -18.50
C ALA A 148 -14.85 39.58 -17.56
N PRO A 149 -14.63 40.54 -16.64
CA PRO A 149 -13.53 40.48 -15.68
C PRO A 149 -13.67 39.32 -14.68
N PHE A 150 -14.90 38.88 -14.39
CA PHE A 150 -15.18 37.72 -13.54
C PHE A 150 -14.61 36.45 -14.15
N TYR A 151 -14.96 36.18 -15.42
CA TYR A 151 -14.48 35.00 -16.12
C TYR A 151 -12.96 35.01 -16.29
N ALA A 152 -12.36 36.18 -16.53
CA ALA A 152 -10.90 36.32 -16.57
C ALA A 152 -10.22 36.01 -15.21
N GLN A 153 -10.93 36.14 -14.09
CA GLN A 153 -10.45 35.74 -12.78
C GLN A 153 -10.62 34.23 -12.56
N PHE A 154 -11.76 33.68 -12.99
CA PHE A 154 -12.06 32.24 -12.98
C PHE A 154 -11.04 31.44 -13.81
N ASP A 155 -10.74 31.92 -15.03
CA ASP A 155 -9.76 31.29 -15.92
C ASP A 155 -8.37 31.18 -15.26
N ARG A 156 -7.95 32.21 -14.51
CA ARG A 156 -6.64 32.25 -13.83
C ARG A 156 -6.49 31.23 -12.70
N VAL A 157 -7.60 30.79 -12.09
CA VAL A 157 -7.59 29.89 -10.94
C VAL A 157 -7.99 28.46 -11.29
N GLY A 158 -8.26 28.20 -12.57
CA GLY A 158 -8.60 26.86 -13.08
C GLY A 158 -10.07 26.63 -13.38
N TYR A 159 -10.97 27.61 -13.27
CA TYR A 159 -12.31 27.53 -13.85
C TYR A 159 -12.28 28.00 -15.31
N THR A 160 -11.84 27.14 -16.22
CA THR A 160 -11.79 27.46 -17.65
C THR A 160 -13.13 27.11 -18.30
N LEU A 161 -14.05 28.06 -18.25
CA LEU A 161 -15.39 27.91 -18.81
C LEU A 161 -15.42 28.50 -20.23
N GLY A 162 -15.84 27.72 -21.22
CA GLY A 162 -16.03 28.15 -22.60
C GLY A 162 -17.38 28.85 -22.81
N PRO A 163 -17.68 29.32 -24.05
CA PRO A 163 -18.86 30.12 -24.35
C PRO A 163 -20.18 29.53 -23.85
N ALA A 164 -20.39 28.21 -23.95
CA ALA A 164 -21.64 27.58 -23.54
C ALA A 164 -21.97 27.73 -22.03
N PHE A 165 -20.98 28.07 -21.20
CA PHE A 165 -21.09 28.21 -19.74
C PHE A 165 -20.96 29.65 -19.23
N ARG A 166 -20.90 30.65 -20.13
CA ARG A 166 -20.74 32.07 -19.77
C ARG A 166 -22.03 32.88 -19.95
N TRP A 167 -23.08 32.58 -19.18
CA TRP A 167 -24.39 33.27 -19.30
C TRP A 167 -24.51 34.53 -18.43
N MET A 168 -23.59 34.77 -17.50
CA MET A 168 -23.63 35.97 -16.66
C MET A 168 -23.32 37.23 -17.47
N GLY A 169 -24.28 38.17 -17.52
CA GLY A 169 -24.15 39.49 -18.14
C GLY A 169 -23.77 40.56 -17.13
N GLU A 170 -24.65 41.54 -16.95
CA GLU A 170 -24.50 42.60 -15.92
C GLU A 170 -24.80 42.06 -14.52
N THR A 171 -23.92 42.39 -13.56
CA THR A 171 -24.03 41.92 -12.18
C THR A 171 -24.17 43.08 -11.20
N TRP A 172 -25.02 42.89 -10.18
CA TRP A 172 -25.12 43.71 -8.98
C TRP A 172 -24.86 42.85 -7.76
N ARG A 173 -24.13 43.34 -6.74
CA ARG A 173 -23.87 42.57 -5.51
C ARG A 173 -23.81 43.41 -4.25
N ARG A 174 -23.91 42.73 -3.12
CA ARG A 174 -23.38 43.10 -1.81
C ARG A 174 -22.99 41.82 -1.06
N ASP A 175 -22.37 41.93 0.08
CA ASP A 175 -22.06 40.74 0.88
C ASP A 175 -23.36 40.02 1.30
N GLY A 176 -23.44 38.72 1.03
CA GLY A 176 -24.62 37.90 1.25
C GLY A 176 -25.55 37.74 0.05
N GLU A 177 -25.42 38.55 -1.01
CA GLU A 177 -26.47 38.64 -2.04
C GLU A 177 -25.99 39.19 -3.38
N ALA A 178 -26.46 38.59 -4.48
CA ALA A 178 -26.14 39.06 -5.82
C ALA A 178 -27.33 38.91 -6.79
N LEU A 179 -27.38 39.78 -7.79
CA LEU A 179 -28.32 39.74 -8.90
C LEU A 179 -27.50 39.79 -10.20
N CYS A 180 -27.88 38.99 -11.18
CA CYS A 180 -27.25 38.97 -12.49
C CYS A 180 -28.30 38.95 -13.58
N ARG A 181 -28.17 39.81 -14.59
CA ARG A 181 -28.88 39.65 -15.85
C ARG A 181 -28.21 38.51 -16.62
N MET A 182 -28.99 37.58 -17.13
CA MET A 182 -28.50 36.41 -17.86
C MET A 182 -28.55 36.71 -19.36
N ASP A 183 -27.39 36.68 -20.00
CA ASP A 183 -27.23 36.90 -21.43
C ASP A 183 -27.07 35.55 -22.14
N VAL A 184 -27.68 35.40 -23.31
CA VAL A 184 -27.54 34.19 -24.13
C VAL A 184 -26.13 34.19 -24.75
N PRO A 185 -25.30 33.16 -24.55
CA PRO A 185 -23.96 33.13 -25.10
C PRO A 185 -23.94 33.15 -26.63
N ALA A 186 -22.88 33.73 -27.21
CA ALA A 186 -22.68 33.75 -28.65
C ALA A 186 -22.32 32.35 -29.18
N GLY A 187 -22.96 31.92 -30.27
CA GLY A 187 -22.69 30.65 -30.97
C GLY A 187 -23.82 29.61 -30.86
N GLU A 188 -23.70 28.49 -31.59
CA GLU A 188 -24.62 27.36 -31.45
C GLU A 188 -24.32 26.57 -30.16
N ILE A 189 -25.05 26.88 -29.09
CA ILE A 189 -24.89 26.25 -27.76
C ILE A 189 -25.41 24.79 -27.66
N GLY A 190 -26.11 24.28 -28.68
CA GLY A 190 -26.29 22.83 -28.89
C GLY A 190 -27.16 22.06 -27.89
N LEU A 191 -28.47 22.34 -27.84
CA LEU A 191 -29.44 21.58 -27.02
C LEU A 191 -30.63 20.94 -27.76
N GLY A 192 -30.98 21.42 -28.96
CA GLY A 192 -32.25 21.06 -29.59
C GLY A 192 -33.46 21.46 -28.75
N ASP A 193 -34.41 20.53 -28.54
CA ASP A 193 -35.69 20.74 -27.85
C ASP A 193 -35.63 20.52 -26.32
N ALA A 194 -34.44 20.43 -25.72
CA ALA A 194 -34.28 20.20 -24.28
C ALA A 194 -34.81 21.39 -23.44
N PRO A 195 -35.37 21.16 -22.24
CA PRO A 195 -36.06 22.18 -21.45
C PRO A 195 -35.11 23.24 -20.87
N LEU A 196 -33.85 22.87 -20.60
CA LEU A 196 -32.88 23.72 -19.93
C LEU A 196 -31.45 23.49 -20.42
N HIS A 197 -30.69 24.57 -20.60
CA HIS A 197 -29.25 24.50 -20.84
C HIS A 197 -28.47 24.26 -19.54
N PRO A 198 -27.56 23.26 -19.49
CA PRO A 198 -26.66 23.08 -18.34
C PRO A 198 -25.90 24.35 -18.00
N GLY A 199 -25.33 25.05 -18.98
CA GLY A 199 -24.65 26.33 -18.78
C GLY A 199 -25.50 27.46 -18.19
N LEU A 200 -26.82 27.52 -18.44
CA LEU A 200 -27.71 28.50 -17.80
C LEU A 200 -27.87 28.19 -16.30
N ILE A 201 -28.11 26.92 -15.98
CA ILE A 201 -28.21 26.45 -14.59
C ILE A 201 -26.87 26.65 -13.88
N ASP A 202 -25.77 26.29 -14.53
CA ASP A 202 -24.42 26.40 -13.97
C ASP A 202 -24.03 27.86 -13.71
N SER A 203 -24.38 28.78 -14.61
CA SER A 203 -24.16 30.22 -14.41
C SER A 203 -24.95 30.76 -13.22
N CYS A 204 -26.09 30.17 -12.88
CA CYS A 204 -26.78 30.48 -11.62
C CYS A 204 -25.96 30.02 -10.40
N PHE A 205 -25.28 28.87 -10.48
CA PHE A 205 -24.38 28.40 -9.41
C PHE A 205 -23.13 29.27 -9.29
N GLN A 206 -22.56 29.70 -10.43
CA GLN A 206 -21.40 30.59 -10.48
C GLN A 206 -21.65 31.93 -9.76
N LEU A 207 -22.88 32.45 -9.84
CA LEU A 207 -23.31 33.69 -9.18
C LEU A 207 -23.07 33.67 -7.66
N LEU A 208 -23.02 32.49 -7.03
CA LEU A 208 -22.74 32.32 -5.62
C LEU A 208 -21.45 33.02 -5.18
N THR A 209 -20.41 32.97 -6.03
CA THR A 209 -19.12 33.61 -5.74
C THR A 209 -19.22 35.13 -5.65
N ARG A 210 -20.24 35.74 -6.28
CA ARG A 210 -20.51 37.18 -6.18
C ARG A 210 -21.27 37.57 -4.91
N CYS A 211 -21.85 36.61 -4.21
CA CYS A 211 -22.48 36.84 -2.91
C CYS A 211 -21.45 36.84 -1.75
N LEU A 212 -20.24 36.30 -1.96
CA LEU A 212 -19.26 36.13 -0.88
C LEU A 212 -18.55 37.45 -0.52
N PRO A 213 -18.20 37.67 0.76
CA PRO A 213 -17.33 38.76 1.19
C PRO A 213 -15.95 38.70 0.52
N ALA A 214 -15.30 39.86 0.33
CA ALA A 214 -14.03 39.96 -0.41
C ALA A 214 -12.91 39.04 0.13
N ALA A 215 -12.81 38.88 1.45
CA ALA A 215 -11.83 37.98 2.07
C ALA A 215 -12.07 36.50 1.69
N GLN A 216 -13.33 36.07 1.62
CA GLN A 216 -13.69 34.71 1.23
C GLN A 216 -13.55 34.50 -0.28
N VAL A 217 -13.75 35.55 -1.09
CA VAL A 217 -13.48 35.49 -2.54
C VAL A 217 -12.00 35.20 -2.80
N ALA A 218 -11.08 35.75 -2.00
CA ALA A 218 -9.65 35.44 -2.11
C ALA A 218 -9.33 33.96 -1.78
N GLU A 219 -10.01 33.38 -0.78
CA GLU A 219 -9.90 31.95 -0.44
C GLU A 219 -10.52 31.03 -1.51
N VAL A 220 -11.56 31.50 -2.21
CA VAL A 220 -12.23 30.78 -3.30
C VAL A 220 -11.39 30.79 -4.58
N LEU A 221 -10.57 31.82 -4.77
CA LEU A 221 -9.81 32.09 -5.98
C LEU A 221 -8.30 32.05 -5.73
N ASP A 222 -7.86 31.16 -4.82
CA ASP A 222 -6.44 30.97 -4.48
C ASP A 222 -5.69 30.02 -5.44
N GLY A 223 -6.40 29.38 -6.38
CA GLY A 223 -5.85 28.46 -7.38
C GLY A 223 -5.47 27.06 -6.84
N THR A 224 -5.69 26.79 -5.55
CA THR A 224 -5.36 25.50 -4.91
C THR A 224 -6.57 24.55 -4.85
N ALA A 225 -7.78 25.10 -4.83
CA ALA A 225 -9.04 24.35 -4.77
C ALA A 225 -10.18 25.12 -5.45
N LEU A 226 -11.23 24.40 -5.85
CA LEU A 226 -12.43 24.96 -6.49
C LEU A 226 -13.68 24.59 -5.68
N PHE A 227 -14.65 25.49 -5.63
CA PHE A 227 -15.95 25.23 -5.03
C PHE A 227 -16.89 24.53 -6.03
N VAL A 228 -17.30 23.31 -5.74
CA VAL A 228 -18.22 22.56 -6.59
C VAL A 228 -19.55 22.28 -5.89
N PRO A 229 -20.67 22.18 -6.64
CA PRO A 229 -21.94 21.74 -6.10
C PRO A 229 -21.85 20.32 -5.55
N VAL A 230 -22.36 20.08 -4.34
CA VAL A 230 -22.42 18.74 -3.72
C VAL A 230 -23.85 18.26 -3.46
N SER A 231 -24.79 19.19 -3.22
CA SER A 231 -26.21 18.85 -3.12
C SER A 231 -27.12 20.02 -3.45
N ILE A 232 -28.36 19.73 -3.83
CA ILE A 232 -29.45 20.70 -3.99
C ILE A 232 -30.69 20.13 -3.29
N GLU A 233 -31.24 20.84 -2.30
CA GLU A 233 -32.48 20.42 -1.62
C GLU A 233 -33.63 20.30 -2.62
N ARG A 234 -33.80 21.31 -3.47
CA ARG A 234 -34.83 21.34 -4.51
C ARG A 234 -34.43 22.24 -5.67
N PHE A 235 -34.52 21.74 -6.89
CA PHE A 235 -34.54 22.52 -8.11
C PHE A 235 -35.94 22.47 -8.73
N SER A 236 -36.63 23.60 -8.85
CA SER A 236 -37.97 23.67 -9.43
C SER A 236 -37.95 24.42 -10.75
N TRP A 237 -38.59 23.85 -11.77
CA TRP A 237 -38.71 24.44 -13.10
C TRP A 237 -40.18 24.59 -13.49
N ARG A 238 -40.57 25.78 -13.94
CA ARG A 238 -41.97 26.14 -14.27
C ARG A 238 -42.22 26.45 -15.75
N GLY A 239 -41.27 26.09 -16.63
CA GLY A 239 -41.40 26.28 -18.08
C GLY A 239 -41.11 27.72 -18.56
N GLY A 240 -40.73 27.82 -19.84
CA GLY A 240 -40.42 29.09 -20.52
C GLY A 240 -39.11 29.74 -20.07
N MET A 241 -38.04 29.55 -20.85
CA MET A 241 -36.72 30.16 -20.62
C MET A 241 -36.34 31.16 -21.73
N THR A 242 -37.36 31.76 -22.35
CA THR A 242 -37.22 32.74 -23.42
C THR A 242 -37.38 34.16 -22.89
N GLY A 243 -36.73 35.12 -23.54
CA GLY A 243 -36.72 36.52 -23.11
C GLY A 243 -35.60 36.82 -22.11
N GLU A 244 -35.66 38.03 -21.54
CA GLU A 244 -34.65 38.52 -20.60
C GLU A 244 -34.84 37.87 -19.22
N LEU A 245 -33.77 37.25 -18.70
CA LEU A 245 -33.76 36.51 -17.45
C LEU A 245 -32.84 37.15 -16.42
N TYR A 246 -33.20 37.05 -15.15
CA TYR A 246 -32.46 37.57 -14.00
C TYR A 246 -32.27 36.48 -12.95
N ALA A 247 -31.03 36.16 -12.60
CA ALA A 247 -30.69 35.27 -11.50
C ALA A 247 -30.44 36.09 -10.24
N HIS A 248 -31.17 35.81 -9.16
CA HIS A 248 -31.01 36.43 -7.85
C HIS A 248 -30.58 35.38 -6.85
N ALA A 249 -29.42 35.55 -6.21
CA ALA A 249 -28.83 34.61 -5.27
C ALA A 249 -28.70 35.24 -3.88
N VAL A 250 -29.03 34.47 -2.84
CA VAL A 250 -28.91 34.86 -1.43
C VAL A 250 -28.23 33.75 -0.64
N LEU A 251 -27.18 34.08 0.11
CA LEU A 251 -26.48 33.17 1.00
C LEU A 251 -27.31 32.88 2.25
N ARG A 252 -27.53 31.60 2.56
CA ARG A 252 -27.93 31.14 3.90
C ARG A 252 -26.71 31.00 4.83
N SER A 253 -25.57 30.63 4.25
CA SER A 253 -24.25 30.56 4.89
C SER A 253 -23.17 30.62 3.80
N ALA A 254 -21.88 30.65 4.16
CA ALA A 254 -20.78 30.69 3.19
C ALA A 254 -20.77 29.53 2.17
N GLN A 255 -21.44 28.41 2.46
CA GLN A 255 -21.47 27.21 1.61
C GLN A 255 -22.88 26.81 1.16
N LEU A 256 -23.90 27.63 1.46
CA LEU A 256 -25.31 27.29 1.20
C LEU A 256 -26.07 28.51 0.70
N ALA A 257 -26.79 28.37 -0.42
CA ALA A 257 -27.57 29.46 -0.99
C ALA A 257 -28.90 29.04 -1.60
N ASP A 258 -29.78 30.03 -1.73
CA ASP A 258 -30.97 29.96 -2.56
C ASP A 258 -30.82 30.88 -3.77
N ILE A 259 -31.32 30.44 -4.92
CA ILE A 259 -31.26 31.17 -6.19
C ILE A 259 -32.63 31.16 -6.85
N TRP A 260 -33.07 32.32 -7.34
CA TRP A 260 -34.30 32.48 -8.11
C TRP A 260 -33.95 33.00 -9.50
N LEU A 261 -34.43 32.30 -10.53
CA LEU A 261 -34.34 32.74 -11.92
C LEU A 261 -35.69 33.32 -12.33
N ARG A 262 -35.71 34.59 -12.71
CA ARG A 262 -36.90 35.39 -12.98
C ARG A 262 -36.90 35.95 -14.39
N ASP A 263 -38.07 36.24 -14.95
CA ASP A 263 -38.18 37.06 -16.15
C ASP A 263 -38.15 38.58 -15.83
N ALA A 264 -38.13 39.42 -16.86
CA ALA A 264 -38.15 40.88 -16.72
C ALA A 264 -39.38 41.44 -15.96
N ALA A 265 -40.50 40.70 -15.93
CA ALA A 265 -41.68 41.07 -15.14
C ALA A 265 -41.57 40.64 -13.66
N GLY A 266 -40.48 39.96 -13.28
CA GLY A 266 -40.24 39.42 -11.93
C GLY A 266 -40.85 38.04 -11.69
N GLY A 267 -41.48 37.44 -12.71
CA GLY A 267 -42.09 36.11 -12.64
C GLY A 267 -41.05 35.01 -12.48
N LEU A 268 -41.28 34.08 -11.55
CA LEU A 268 -40.35 32.99 -11.26
C LEU A 268 -40.38 31.91 -12.36
N ARG A 269 -39.23 31.62 -12.96
CA ARG A 269 -39.04 30.60 -14.01
C ARG A 269 -38.37 29.33 -13.50
N ALA A 270 -37.37 29.50 -12.64
CA ALA A 270 -36.76 28.40 -11.91
C ALA A 270 -36.30 28.82 -10.51
N ARG A 271 -36.19 27.85 -9.60
CA ARG A 271 -35.69 28.06 -8.25
C ARG A 271 -34.69 26.97 -7.90
N VAL A 272 -33.55 27.37 -7.37
CA VAL A 272 -32.59 26.51 -6.69
C VAL A 272 -32.72 26.78 -5.19
N GLN A 273 -33.17 25.79 -4.44
CA GLN A 273 -33.25 25.86 -2.99
C GLN A 273 -32.15 25.00 -2.38
N GLY A 274 -31.40 25.57 -1.43
CA GLY A 274 -30.37 24.87 -0.68
C GLY A 274 -29.26 24.30 -1.56
N LEU A 275 -28.73 25.12 -2.48
CA LEU A 275 -27.50 24.78 -3.21
C LEU A 275 -26.35 24.76 -2.23
N LYS A 276 -25.82 23.56 -1.96
CA LYS A 276 -24.64 23.38 -1.13
C LYS A 276 -23.41 23.22 -2.02
N VAL A 277 -22.37 24.00 -1.72
CA VAL A 277 -21.07 23.91 -2.38
C VAL A 277 -19.99 23.44 -1.40
N GLN A 278 -18.97 22.79 -1.92
CA GLN A 278 -17.83 22.34 -1.14
C GLN A 278 -16.53 22.72 -1.84
N ARG A 279 -15.55 23.19 -1.06
CA ARG A 279 -14.18 23.43 -1.54
C ARG A 279 -13.49 22.10 -1.78
N VAL A 280 -13.04 21.88 -3.01
CA VAL A 280 -12.49 20.63 -3.48
C VAL A 280 -11.12 20.89 -4.12
N PRO A 281 -10.04 20.24 -3.65
CA PRO A 281 -8.69 20.46 -4.16
C PRO A 281 -8.55 19.98 -5.61
N ARG A 282 -7.57 20.54 -6.34
CA ARG A 282 -7.20 20.18 -7.71
C ARG A 282 -7.20 18.67 -7.97
N ALA A 283 -6.67 17.96 -6.99
CA ALA A 283 -6.66 16.52 -6.82
C ALA A 283 -7.90 15.75 -7.26
N VAL A 284 -9.11 16.27 -6.99
CA VAL A 284 -10.37 15.56 -7.29
C VAL A 284 -10.71 15.58 -8.77
N PHE A 285 -10.13 16.51 -9.54
CA PHE A 285 -10.32 16.63 -10.99
C PHE A 285 -9.23 15.93 -11.80
N GLY A 286 -8.39 15.11 -11.14
CA GLY A 286 -7.30 14.38 -11.81
C GLY A 286 -6.06 15.23 -12.12
N GLY A 287 -5.96 16.44 -11.56
CA GLY A 287 -4.73 17.24 -11.56
C GLY A 287 -4.16 17.32 -10.14
N GLY A 288 -3.05 16.64 -9.85
CA GLY A 288 -2.34 16.82 -8.59
C GLY A 288 -3.09 16.28 -7.36
N ARG A 289 -3.42 14.99 -7.38
CA ARG A 289 -3.26 14.14 -6.20
C ARG A 289 -2.26 13.07 -6.61
N VAL A 290 -1.40 12.65 -5.68
CA VAL A 290 -0.83 11.30 -5.66
C VAL A 290 -1.85 10.36 -6.30
N GLN A 291 -1.60 9.78 -7.48
CA GLN A 291 -2.32 8.56 -7.77
C GLN A 291 -1.76 7.59 -6.72
N PRO A 292 -2.58 7.04 -5.80
CA PRO A 292 -2.10 6.00 -4.87
C PRO A 292 -1.31 4.91 -5.60
N ASP A 293 -1.67 4.73 -6.88
CA ASP A 293 -1.10 3.87 -7.91
C ASP A 293 0.36 4.15 -8.30
N ASP A 294 0.97 5.28 -7.94
CA ASP A 294 2.37 5.60 -8.28
C ASP A 294 3.35 5.40 -7.12
N VAL A 295 2.84 5.11 -5.91
CA VAL A 295 3.66 4.96 -4.69
C VAL A 295 3.67 3.49 -4.25
N PHE A 296 4.87 2.96 -4.08
CA PHE A 296 5.09 1.54 -3.80
C PHE A 296 5.93 1.36 -2.55
N GLN A 297 5.77 0.19 -1.95
CA GLN A 297 6.57 -0.23 -0.81
C GLN A 297 7.01 -1.67 -0.98
N LEU A 298 8.27 -1.94 -0.61
CA LEU A 298 8.76 -3.29 -0.45
C LEU A 298 8.19 -3.89 0.85
N ARG A 299 7.25 -4.84 0.73
CA ARG A 299 6.65 -5.56 1.86
C ARG A 299 7.19 -6.98 1.96
N TRP A 300 7.36 -7.47 3.19
CA TRP A 300 7.76 -8.85 3.47
C TRP A 300 6.52 -9.68 3.77
N ARG A 301 6.13 -10.55 2.83
CA ARG A 301 4.94 -11.39 2.94
C ARG A 301 5.25 -12.70 3.61
N ALA A 302 4.46 -13.07 4.61
CA ALA A 302 4.50 -14.41 5.18
C ALA A 302 4.20 -15.44 4.06
N ALA A 303 5.19 -16.25 3.72
CA ALA A 303 5.04 -17.34 2.77
C ALA A 303 4.86 -18.62 3.58
N MET A 304 3.72 -19.29 3.41
CA MET A 304 3.50 -20.59 4.02
C MET A 304 4.55 -21.57 3.48
N ILE A 305 5.09 -22.43 4.36
CA ILE A 305 5.92 -23.58 4.00
C ILE A 305 5.00 -24.66 3.42
N GLU A 306 4.25 -24.34 2.37
CA GLU A 306 3.26 -25.24 1.74
C GLU A 306 3.82 -25.98 0.51
N ASP A 307 4.93 -25.52 -0.05
CA ASP A 307 5.66 -26.31 -1.04
C ASP A 307 6.55 -27.31 -0.32
N GLU A 308 6.22 -28.61 -0.43
CA GLU A 308 7.19 -29.65 -0.11
C GLU A 308 8.49 -29.37 -0.87
N PRO A 309 9.67 -29.61 -0.29
CA PRO A 309 10.92 -29.47 -1.00
C PRO A 309 10.90 -30.37 -2.25
N GLN A 310 10.63 -29.77 -3.41
CA GLN A 310 10.70 -30.45 -4.72
C GLN A 310 12.14 -30.51 -5.26
N GLY A 311 13.09 -29.89 -4.55
CA GLY A 311 14.52 -29.86 -4.89
C GLY A 311 15.33 -30.99 -4.23
N GLN A 312 16.41 -31.41 -4.88
CA GLN A 312 17.45 -32.21 -4.22
C GLN A 312 18.33 -31.31 -3.35
N ALA A 313 18.60 -31.74 -2.11
CA ALA A 313 19.53 -31.06 -1.23
C ALA A 313 20.89 -30.80 -1.90
N PRO A 314 21.53 -29.63 -1.68
CA PRO A 314 22.79 -29.30 -2.34
C PRO A 314 23.89 -30.27 -1.88
N ARG A 315 24.34 -31.12 -2.80
CA ARG A 315 25.34 -32.17 -2.50
C ARG A 315 26.78 -31.66 -2.47
N ARG A 316 27.04 -30.49 -3.06
CA ARG A 316 28.36 -29.85 -3.16
C ARG A 316 28.26 -28.37 -2.81
N VAL A 317 28.89 -27.95 -1.71
CA VAL A 317 28.72 -26.60 -1.14
C VAL A 317 30.06 -25.95 -0.82
N LEU A 318 30.23 -24.71 -1.27
CA LEU A 318 31.34 -23.82 -0.90
C LEU A 318 30.82 -22.70 -0.01
N ILE A 319 31.29 -22.64 1.24
CA ILE A 319 30.80 -21.70 2.25
C ILE A 319 31.86 -20.64 2.54
N PHE A 320 31.64 -19.40 2.11
CA PHE A 320 32.44 -18.26 2.57
C PHE A 320 32.00 -17.90 3.99
N ALA A 321 32.69 -18.47 4.98
CA ALA A 321 32.24 -18.46 6.37
C ALA A 321 32.59 -17.15 7.08
N ASP A 322 31.63 -16.68 7.89
CA ASP A 322 31.77 -15.50 8.74
C ASP A 322 32.71 -15.74 9.93
N LYS A 323 33.14 -14.64 10.55
CA LYS A 323 33.97 -14.67 11.77
C LYS A 323 33.19 -15.02 13.04
N HIS A 324 31.86 -15.12 12.98
CA HIS A 324 31.00 -15.35 14.15
C HIS A 324 30.55 -16.82 14.30
N GLY A 325 30.99 -17.72 13.42
CA GLY A 325 30.77 -19.17 13.53
C GLY A 325 29.46 -19.68 12.92
N THR A 326 28.69 -18.83 12.21
CA THR A 326 27.44 -19.24 11.54
C THR A 326 27.74 -20.20 10.39
N GLY A 327 28.75 -19.88 9.58
CA GLY A 327 29.20 -20.72 8.47
C GLY A 327 29.73 -22.07 8.93
N ASP A 328 30.39 -22.15 10.09
CA ASP A 328 30.88 -23.41 10.66
C ASP A 328 29.74 -24.32 11.12
N ALA A 329 28.73 -23.73 11.77
CA ALA A 329 27.54 -24.47 12.19
C ALA A 329 26.76 -25.00 10.98
N LEU A 330 26.62 -24.18 9.93
CA LEU A 330 26.01 -24.58 8.66
C LEU A 330 26.80 -25.71 7.99
N ALA A 331 28.12 -25.59 7.92
CA ALA A 331 28.99 -26.63 7.35
C ALA A 331 28.82 -27.96 8.07
N LYS A 332 28.76 -27.94 9.41
CA LYS A 332 28.53 -29.13 10.24
C LYS A 332 27.15 -29.77 9.96
N ALA A 333 26.10 -28.96 9.86
CA ALA A 333 24.75 -29.45 9.59
C ALA A 333 24.64 -30.11 8.21
N LEU A 334 25.16 -29.46 7.17
CA LEU A 334 25.15 -29.98 5.79
C LEU A 334 25.98 -31.27 5.64
N ARG A 335 27.15 -31.35 6.29
CA ARG A 335 27.93 -32.61 6.34
C ARG A 335 27.16 -33.75 7.02
N GLY A 336 26.38 -33.43 8.06
CA GLY A 336 25.49 -34.40 8.72
C GLY A 336 24.40 -34.96 7.81
N LEU A 337 24.02 -34.22 6.76
CA LEU A 337 23.09 -34.63 5.71
C LEU A 337 23.78 -35.29 4.50
N GLY A 338 25.10 -35.51 4.57
CA GLY A 338 25.88 -36.15 3.51
C GLY A 338 26.36 -35.22 2.39
N ALA A 339 26.27 -33.90 2.57
CA ALA A 339 26.82 -32.94 1.60
C ALA A 339 28.36 -32.85 1.70
N THR A 340 29.01 -32.65 0.56
CA THR A 340 30.45 -32.37 0.46
C THR A 340 30.67 -30.86 0.59
N VAL A 341 31.34 -30.43 1.66
CA VAL A 341 31.40 -29.01 2.06
C VAL A 341 32.85 -28.54 2.23
N ALA A 342 33.22 -27.47 1.52
CA ALA A 342 34.45 -26.72 1.77
C ALA A 342 34.14 -25.35 2.38
N VAL A 343 34.97 -24.93 3.35
CA VAL A 343 34.83 -23.67 4.09
C VAL A 343 35.92 -22.70 3.65
N VAL A 344 35.52 -21.49 3.24
CA VAL A 344 36.41 -20.45 2.73
C VAL A 344 36.58 -19.33 3.76
N ARG A 345 37.83 -18.99 4.04
CA ARG A 345 38.27 -17.92 4.96
C ARG A 345 39.03 -16.82 4.22
N PRO A 346 38.92 -15.55 4.67
CA PRO A 346 39.68 -14.47 4.07
C PRO A 346 41.16 -14.56 4.46
N GLY A 347 42.06 -14.36 3.50
CA GLY A 347 43.50 -14.25 3.74
C GLY A 347 44.27 -13.70 2.54
N PRO A 348 45.58 -13.41 2.69
CA PRO A 348 46.35 -12.72 1.65
C PRO A 348 46.71 -13.61 0.45
N ASN A 349 46.78 -14.93 0.66
CA ASN A 349 47.23 -15.90 -0.33
C ASN A 349 46.31 -17.13 -0.32
N PHE A 350 46.22 -17.80 -1.48
CA PHE A 350 45.50 -19.05 -1.61
C PHE A 350 46.20 -20.17 -0.83
N VAL A 351 45.51 -20.78 0.12
CA VAL A 351 45.99 -21.94 0.89
C VAL A 351 44.85 -22.95 1.01
N GLN A 352 45.14 -24.23 0.77
CA GLN A 352 44.19 -25.34 0.96
C GLN A 352 44.69 -26.27 2.06
N GLN A 353 43.87 -26.51 3.08
CA GLN A 353 44.13 -27.42 4.19
C GLN A 353 42.90 -28.30 4.42
N GLY A 354 42.88 -29.48 3.79
CA GLY A 354 41.70 -30.35 3.81
C GLY A 354 40.48 -29.66 3.20
N ASP A 355 39.40 -29.58 3.97
CA ASP A 355 38.14 -28.92 3.58
C ASP A 355 38.12 -27.40 3.88
N GLU A 356 39.22 -26.82 4.38
CA GLU A 356 39.35 -25.39 4.63
C GLU A 356 40.24 -24.73 3.56
N LEU A 357 39.75 -23.61 3.02
CA LEU A 357 40.36 -22.84 1.95
C LEU A 357 40.55 -21.39 2.42
N VAL A 358 41.74 -20.83 2.24
CA VAL A 358 42.04 -19.41 2.50
C VAL A 358 42.22 -18.72 1.15
N VAL A 359 41.62 -17.54 0.97
CA VAL A 359 41.67 -16.84 -0.33
C VAL A 359 41.63 -15.31 -0.17
N ASN A 360 42.33 -14.61 -1.07
CA ASN A 360 42.08 -13.20 -1.33
C ASN A 360 41.10 -13.06 -2.50
N VAL A 361 39.84 -12.71 -2.22
CA VAL A 361 38.81 -12.54 -3.27
C VAL A 361 39.04 -11.33 -4.18
N LYS A 362 39.99 -10.44 -3.85
CA LYS A 362 40.39 -9.34 -4.73
C LYS A 362 41.39 -9.76 -5.80
N ASP A 363 41.93 -10.98 -5.70
CA ASP A 363 42.84 -11.57 -6.68
C ASP A 363 42.07 -12.58 -7.56
N PRO A 364 41.77 -12.26 -8.83
CA PRO A 364 41.03 -13.15 -9.72
C PRO A 364 41.70 -14.51 -9.92
N ALA A 365 43.04 -14.57 -9.92
CA ALA A 365 43.76 -15.82 -10.09
C ALA A 365 43.56 -16.75 -8.89
N GLN A 366 43.45 -16.20 -7.68
CA GLN A 366 43.15 -16.98 -6.47
C GLN A 366 41.69 -17.46 -6.46
N LEU A 367 40.74 -16.64 -6.92
CA LEU A 367 39.34 -17.07 -7.06
C LEU A 367 39.18 -18.23 -8.06
N THR A 368 39.88 -18.18 -9.21
CA THR A 368 39.87 -19.29 -10.17
C THR A 368 40.44 -20.57 -9.55
N ARG A 369 41.53 -20.48 -8.77
CA ARG A 369 42.08 -21.62 -8.03
C ARG A 369 41.12 -22.15 -6.98
N LEU A 370 40.42 -21.27 -6.26
CA LEU A 370 39.42 -21.63 -5.25
C LEU A 370 38.30 -22.47 -5.86
N LEU A 371 37.73 -22.03 -6.99
CA LEU A 371 36.65 -22.74 -7.65
C LEU A 371 37.10 -24.09 -8.23
N ALA A 372 38.33 -24.17 -8.74
CA ALA A 372 38.92 -25.43 -9.18
C ALA A 372 39.17 -26.41 -8.02
N ALA A 373 39.44 -25.89 -6.81
CA ALA A 373 39.67 -26.69 -5.61
C ALA A 373 38.38 -27.13 -4.89
N ALA A 374 37.20 -26.67 -5.34
CA ALA A 374 35.95 -27.03 -4.70
C ALA A 374 35.69 -28.56 -4.80
N PRO A 375 35.32 -29.25 -3.72
CA PRO A 375 35.34 -30.71 -3.66
C PRO A 375 34.14 -31.38 -4.38
N GLY A 376 34.33 -32.53 -5.02
CA GLY A 376 33.24 -33.36 -5.60
C GLY A 376 32.85 -33.06 -7.06
N ALA A 377 32.04 -33.94 -7.66
CA ALA A 377 31.51 -33.81 -9.03
C ALA A 377 30.02 -33.41 -9.02
N GLY A 378 29.62 -32.48 -9.91
CA GLY A 378 28.23 -31.99 -10.03
C GLY A 378 28.05 -30.50 -9.74
N PRO A 379 26.79 -30.01 -9.72
CA PRO A 379 26.45 -28.59 -9.53
C PRO A 379 26.96 -28.06 -8.20
N LEU A 380 27.66 -26.93 -8.23
CA LEU A 380 28.19 -26.25 -7.04
C LEU A 380 27.18 -25.22 -6.53
N SER A 381 26.89 -25.26 -5.23
CA SER A 381 26.19 -24.17 -4.52
C SER A 381 27.19 -23.36 -3.71
N VAL A 382 27.15 -22.04 -3.86
CA VAL A 382 28.03 -21.11 -3.13
C VAL A 382 27.19 -20.34 -2.12
N VAL A 383 27.56 -20.42 -0.85
CA VAL A 383 26.90 -19.69 0.24
C VAL A 383 27.89 -18.67 0.81
N SER A 384 27.56 -17.39 0.69
CA SER A 384 28.38 -16.30 1.21
C SER A 384 27.82 -15.72 2.49
N LEU A 385 28.55 -15.89 3.59
CA LEU A 385 28.27 -15.27 4.89
C LEU A 385 29.26 -14.14 5.21
N TRP A 386 30.15 -13.76 4.29
CA TRP A 386 31.14 -12.71 4.55
C TRP A 386 30.50 -11.34 4.80
N GLY A 387 29.33 -11.08 4.20
CA GLY A 387 28.52 -9.91 4.53
C GLY A 387 28.19 -9.77 6.02
N LEU A 388 28.18 -10.88 6.80
CA LEU A 388 27.91 -10.83 8.24
C LEU A 388 28.96 -10.05 9.05
N HIS A 389 30.17 -9.88 8.52
CA HIS A 389 31.27 -9.20 9.20
C HIS A 389 31.97 -8.12 8.38
N ASP A 390 31.64 -7.99 7.09
CA ASP A 390 32.16 -6.94 6.22
C ASP A 390 31.45 -5.60 6.46
N GLU A 391 32.20 -4.50 6.29
CA GLU A 391 31.61 -3.18 6.10
C GLU A 391 30.90 -3.10 4.74
N ALA A 392 29.97 -2.15 4.58
CA ALA A 392 29.11 -2.05 3.40
C ALA A 392 29.89 -2.07 2.07
N THR A 393 30.97 -1.28 1.99
CA THR A 393 31.77 -1.17 0.77
C THR A 393 32.58 -2.44 0.48
N GLU A 394 33.22 -3.03 1.49
CA GLU A 394 33.98 -4.27 1.31
C GLU A 394 33.05 -5.44 0.96
N GLY A 395 31.88 -5.53 1.59
CA GLY A 395 30.88 -6.57 1.29
C GLY A 395 30.42 -6.52 -0.17
N VAL A 396 30.23 -5.32 -0.73
CA VAL A 396 29.90 -5.12 -2.16
C VAL A 396 31.06 -5.57 -3.04
N ILE A 397 32.30 -5.17 -2.74
CA ILE A 397 33.49 -5.55 -3.52
C ILE A 397 33.68 -7.07 -3.51
N HIS A 398 33.67 -7.68 -2.32
CA HIS A 398 33.85 -9.12 -2.16
C HIS A 398 32.77 -9.91 -2.88
N THR A 399 31.50 -9.52 -2.73
CA THR A 399 30.37 -10.19 -3.39
C THR A 399 30.45 -10.07 -4.90
N LEU A 400 30.81 -8.89 -5.43
CA LEU A 400 30.96 -8.70 -6.88
C LEU A 400 32.10 -9.57 -7.44
N ASN A 401 33.23 -9.65 -6.75
CA ASN A 401 34.34 -10.50 -7.19
C ASN A 401 34.01 -11.99 -7.12
N ILE A 402 33.29 -12.45 -6.09
CA ILE A 402 32.78 -13.82 -6.03
C ILE A 402 31.82 -14.06 -7.20
N ALA A 403 30.85 -13.17 -7.42
CA ALA A 403 29.89 -13.29 -8.51
C ALA A 403 30.60 -13.39 -9.87
N ARG A 404 31.58 -12.52 -10.16
CA ARG A 404 32.38 -12.57 -11.40
C ARG A 404 33.02 -13.91 -11.69
N ALA A 405 33.54 -14.56 -10.66
CA ALA A 405 34.24 -15.84 -10.80
C ALA A 405 33.28 -17.01 -11.07
N LEU A 406 32.01 -16.86 -10.70
CA LEU A 406 30.97 -17.87 -10.94
C LEU A 406 30.38 -17.73 -12.33
N ASN A 407 29.82 -18.83 -12.85
CA ASN A 407 29.09 -18.90 -14.11
C ASN A 407 27.62 -19.26 -13.87
N LYS A 408 27.32 -20.55 -13.70
CA LYS A 408 25.94 -21.12 -13.60
C LYS A 408 25.60 -21.62 -12.19
N GLU A 409 26.51 -21.42 -11.24
CA GLU A 409 26.35 -21.85 -9.86
C GLU A 409 25.32 -21.00 -9.13
N ARG A 410 24.58 -21.61 -8.19
CA ARG A 410 23.69 -20.86 -7.28
C ARG A 410 24.52 -20.09 -6.26
N LEU A 411 24.42 -18.76 -6.28
CA LEU A 411 25.00 -17.89 -5.26
C LEU A 411 23.96 -17.48 -4.22
N THR A 412 24.13 -17.92 -2.97
CA THR A 412 23.28 -17.52 -1.84
C THR A 412 24.00 -16.53 -0.95
N LEU A 413 23.49 -15.30 -0.86
CA LEU A 413 23.98 -14.28 0.05
C LEU A 413 23.24 -14.38 1.38
N VAL A 414 23.96 -14.60 2.46
CA VAL A 414 23.40 -14.66 3.81
C VAL A 414 23.65 -13.35 4.52
N THR A 415 22.58 -12.71 4.95
CA THR A 415 22.58 -11.47 5.73
C THR A 415 21.91 -11.70 7.09
N ARG A 416 22.04 -10.76 8.01
CA ARG A 416 21.44 -10.81 9.36
C ARG A 416 20.88 -9.44 9.71
N GLY A 417 19.56 -9.34 9.76
CA GLY A 417 18.86 -8.08 9.97
C GLY A 417 19.16 -7.03 8.89
N ALA A 418 19.56 -7.41 7.67
CA ALA A 418 19.72 -6.46 6.58
C ALA A 418 18.37 -5.86 6.13
N THR A 419 17.30 -6.58 6.44
CA THR A 419 15.92 -6.17 6.22
C THR A 419 15.27 -5.96 7.58
N SER A 420 14.60 -4.82 7.77
CA SER A 420 13.84 -4.56 8.98
C SER A 420 12.36 -4.35 8.61
N PRO A 421 11.58 -5.43 8.46
CA PRO A 421 10.15 -5.35 8.17
C PRO A 421 9.34 -4.73 9.32
N SER A 422 9.84 -4.84 10.56
CA SER A 422 9.16 -4.43 11.80
C SER A 422 9.83 -3.25 12.52
N GLY A 423 10.90 -2.67 11.96
CA GLY A 423 11.66 -1.62 12.65
C GLY A 423 12.55 -2.14 13.78
N GLU A 424 12.75 -3.45 13.89
CA GLU A 424 13.70 -4.05 14.82
C GLU A 424 15.14 -3.87 14.28
N GLY A 425 16.03 -3.39 15.15
CA GLY A 425 17.41 -3.04 14.83
C GLY A 425 18.15 -4.14 14.08
N GLY A 426 18.79 -3.76 12.97
CA GLY A 426 19.44 -4.66 12.03
C GLY A 426 20.79 -4.14 11.51
N SER A 427 21.50 -4.98 10.75
CA SER A 427 22.81 -4.64 10.19
C SER A 427 22.69 -3.72 8.99
N LEU A 428 22.92 -2.41 9.23
CA LEU A 428 22.92 -1.39 8.19
C LEU A 428 23.91 -1.71 7.06
N ALA A 429 25.11 -2.20 7.39
CA ALA A 429 26.16 -2.51 6.41
C ALA A 429 25.68 -3.49 5.33
N GLN A 430 24.90 -4.51 5.73
CA GLN A 430 24.48 -5.59 4.85
C GLN A 430 23.31 -5.24 3.92
N SER A 431 22.56 -4.17 4.21
CA SER A 431 21.47 -3.72 3.36
C SER A 431 21.90 -3.38 1.92
N ALA A 432 23.17 -2.98 1.72
CA ALA A 432 23.76 -2.75 0.40
C ALA A 432 23.74 -4.00 -0.50
N LEU A 433 23.90 -5.19 0.09
CA LEU A 433 23.95 -6.45 -0.64
C LEU A 433 22.61 -6.82 -1.28
N LEU A 434 21.50 -6.34 -0.73
CA LEU A 434 20.16 -6.57 -1.28
C LEU A 434 19.95 -5.82 -2.60
N GLY A 435 20.49 -4.60 -2.71
CA GLY A 435 20.47 -3.84 -3.97
C GLY A 435 21.41 -4.43 -5.01
N LEU A 436 22.59 -4.88 -4.57
CA LEU A 436 23.56 -5.58 -5.42
C LEU A 436 22.96 -6.86 -6.01
N GLN A 437 22.35 -7.71 -5.17
CA GLN A 437 21.76 -8.99 -5.58
C GLN A 437 20.72 -8.83 -6.69
N ARG A 438 19.81 -7.85 -6.58
CA ARG A 438 18.78 -7.59 -7.60
C ARG A 438 19.39 -7.27 -8.96
N THR A 439 20.42 -6.42 -8.98
CA THR A 439 21.13 -6.12 -10.23
C THR A 439 21.91 -7.33 -10.76
N LEU A 440 22.56 -8.11 -9.88
CA LEU A 440 23.23 -9.35 -10.28
C LEU A 440 22.27 -10.34 -10.95
N SER A 441 21.06 -10.50 -10.42
CA SER A 441 20.05 -11.40 -10.98
C SER A 441 19.55 -10.95 -12.36
N LEU A 442 19.48 -9.64 -12.61
CA LEU A 442 19.09 -9.10 -13.92
C LEU A 442 20.23 -9.17 -14.95
N GLU A 443 21.46 -8.89 -14.53
CA GLU A 443 22.60 -8.82 -15.45
C GLU A 443 23.21 -10.20 -15.73
N ARG A 444 23.08 -11.16 -14.80
CA ARG A 444 23.49 -12.55 -14.99
C ARG A 444 22.42 -13.54 -14.51
N PRO A 445 21.33 -13.74 -15.26
CA PRO A 445 20.24 -14.67 -14.90
C PRO A 445 20.73 -16.09 -14.61
N GLY A 446 21.79 -16.55 -15.29
CA GLY A 446 22.40 -17.86 -15.06
C GLY A 446 23.01 -18.08 -13.67
N LEU A 447 23.33 -17.03 -12.91
CA LEU A 447 23.99 -17.09 -11.58
C LEU A 447 23.02 -17.46 -10.43
N GLN A 448 21.70 -17.54 -10.67
CA GLN A 448 20.67 -17.85 -9.65
C GLN A 448 20.96 -17.21 -8.29
N CYS A 449 21.17 -15.89 -8.29
CA CYS A 449 21.60 -15.15 -7.09
C CYS A 449 20.41 -14.90 -6.16
N VAL A 450 20.46 -15.48 -4.96
CA VAL A 450 19.39 -15.40 -3.93
C VAL A 450 19.93 -14.81 -2.64
N SER A 451 19.08 -14.08 -1.90
CA SER A 451 19.42 -13.53 -0.58
C SER A 451 18.57 -14.15 0.51
N ILE A 452 19.20 -14.62 1.60
CA ILE A 452 18.54 -15.09 2.81
C ILE A 452 18.96 -14.17 3.97
N ASP A 453 18.01 -13.44 4.54
CA ASP A 453 18.24 -12.57 5.68
C ASP A 453 17.78 -13.24 6.98
N LEU A 454 18.72 -13.43 7.89
CA LEU A 454 18.52 -14.08 9.18
C LEU A 454 17.99 -13.11 10.23
N ASP A 455 17.33 -13.65 11.25
CA ASP A 455 16.89 -12.90 12.43
C ASP A 455 18.06 -12.16 13.11
N PRO A 456 17.92 -10.87 13.50
CA PRO A 456 18.96 -10.15 14.24
C PRO A 456 19.41 -10.89 15.51
N ALA A 457 18.48 -11.56 16.19
CA ALA A 457 18.70 -12.33 17.42
C ALA A 457 18.94 -13.83 17.16
N TRP A 458 19.46 -14.18 15.98
CA TRP A 458 19.62 -15.56 15.49
C TRP A 458 20.17 -16.56 16.55
N PRO A 459 19.36 -17.52 17.02
CA PRO A 459 19.83 -18.56 17.93
C PRO A 459 20.54 -19.71 17.20
N ALA A 460 21.46 -20.38 17.88
CA ALA A 460 22.21 -21.53 17.32
C ALA A 460 21.32 -22.71 16.87
N ALA A 461 20.12 -22.85 17.44
CA ALA A 461 19.15 -23.88 17.07
C ALA A 461 18.48 -23.63 15.69
N SER A 462 18.61 -22.43 15.11
CA SER A 462 17.96 -22.03 13.86
C SER A 462 18.75 -22.39 12.59
N VAL A 463 19.94 -23.00 12.71
CA VAL A 463 20.71 -23.45 11.53
C VAL A 463 19.90 -24.43 10.67
N ALA A 464 19.01 -25.21 11.28
CA ALA A 464 18.09 -26.09 10.56
C ALA A 464 17.19 -25.32 9.58
N ASP A 465 16.66 -24.16 9.96
CA ASP A 465 15.80 -23.34 9.09
C ASP A 465 16.57 -22.82 7.86
N LEU A 466 17.85 -22.49 8.04
CA LEU A 466 18.73 -22.08 6.95
C LEU A 466 19.06 -23.25 6.02
N VAL A 467 19.30 -24.45 6.57
CA VAL A 467 19.49 -25.67 5.77
C VAL A 467 18.23 -25.97 4.97
N ASP A 468 17.07 -25.98 5.61
CA ASP A 468 15.77 -26.20 4.97
C ASP A 468 15.55 -25.23 3.81
N GLU A 469 15.92 -23.95 3.94
CA GLU A 469 15.77 -22.97 2.85
C GLU A 469 16.77 -23.19 1.70
N LEU A 470 18.00 -23.65 2.00
CA LEU A 470 18.98 -24.00 0.96
C LEU A 470 18.54 -25.21 0.14
N GLU A 471 17.84 -26.17 0.76
CA GLU A 471 17.27 -27.34 0.08
C GLU A 471 16.04 -27.00 -0.79
N ARG A 472 15.37 -25.87 -0.51
CA ARG A 472 14.20 -25.43 -1.29
C ARG A 472 14.58 -24.83 -2.65
N ALA A 473 13.80 -25.20 -3.65
CA ALA A 473 13.70 -24.53 -4.94
C ALA A 473 12.49 -23.57 -4.93
N SER A 474 12.53 -22.54 -4.07
CA SER A 474 11.35 -21.75 -3.70
C SER A 474 10.92 -20.68 -4.72
N GLY A 475 11.66 -20.52 -5.82
CA GLY A 475 11.42 -19.47 -6.82
C GLY A 475 11.50 -18.04 -6.28
N ALA A 476 11.96 -17.83 -5.04
CA ALA A 476 12.03 -16.53 -4.39
C ALA A 476 13.47 -16.01 -4.33
N ASP A 477 13.68 -14.78 -4.82
CA ASP A 477 15.02 -14.16 -4.86
C ASP A 477 15.48 -13.59 -3.50
N GLN A 478 14.53 -13.24 -2.64
CA GLN A 478 14.80 -12.65 -1.33
C GLN A 478 13.89 -13.22 -0.26
N VAL A 479 14.50 -13.83 0.75
CA VAL A 479 13.84 -14.55 1.84
C VAL A 479 14.31 -13.97 3.16
N ALA A 480 13.40 -13.78 4.11
CA ALA A 480 13.72 -13.43 5.47
C ALA A 480 13.23 -14.54 6.41
N LEU A 481 14.15 -15.08 7.19
CA LEU A 481 13.90 -16.08 8.23
C LEU A 481 13.88 -15.36 9.59
N ARG A 482 12.76 -15.44 10.29
CA ARG A 482 12.56 -14.85 11.62
C ARG A 482 12.00 -15.89 12.58
N SER A 483 12.04 -15.61 13.88
CA SER A 483 11.34 -16.43 14.88
C SER A 483 9.84 -16.60 14.58
N ALA A 484 9.22 -15.63 13.91
CA ALA A 484 7.82 -15.67 13.48
C ALA A 484 7.57 -16.53 12.22
N GLY A 485 8.64 -16.98 11.54
CA GLY A 485 8.59 -17.83 10.35
C GLY A 485 9.27 -17.22 9.12
N ARG A 486 8.98 -17.82 7.96
CA ARG A 486 9.53 -17.46 6.64
C ARG A 486 8.71 -16.37 5.97
N SER A 487 9.39 -15.39 5.39
CA SER A 487 8.76 -14.36 4.55
C SER A 487 9.57 -14.06 3.29
N VAL A 488 8.91 -13.52 2.27
CA VAL A 488 9.49 -13.18 0.97
C VAL A 488 9.19 -11.73 0.61
N ALA A 489 10.11 -11.08 -0.11
CA ALA A 489 9.92 -9.70 -0.53
C ALA A 489 8.93 -9.59 -1.70
N ARG A 490 8.00 -8.63 -1.62
CA ARG A 490 7.03 -8.26 -2.66
C ARG A 490 6.93 -6.75 -2.78
N LEU A 491 6.87 -6.24 -3.99
CA LEU A 491 6.59 -4.84 -4.25
C LEU A 491 5.07 -4.66 -4.31
N THR A 492 4.53 -3.76 -3.49
CA THR A 492 3.10 -3.56 -3.37
C THR A 492 2.77 -2.08 -3.48
N GLU A 493 1.67 -1.78 -4.15
CA GLU A 493 1.09 -0.44 -4.19
C GLU A 493 0.68 0.02 -2.79
N VAL A 494 0.94 1.27 -2.45
CA VAL A 494 0.50 1.87 -1.18
C VAL A 494 -0.92 2.40 -1.37
N LYS A 495 -1.92 1.52 -1.19
CA LYS A 495 -3.33 1.80 -1.47
C LYS A 495 -4.05 2.67 -0.43
N ALA A 496 -3.35 3.11 0.62
CA ALA A 496 -3.96 3.94 1.64
C ALA A 496 -3.65 5.42 1.40
N ALA A 497 -4.67 6.20 1.02
CA ALA A 497 -4.69 7.58 1.46
C ALA A 497 -4.55 7.55 3.00
N PRO A 498 -3.68 8.36 3.61
CA PRO A 498 -3.62 8.45 5.06
C PRO A 498 -5.05 8.64 5.58
N VAL A 499 -5.41 7.93 6.64
CA VAL A 499 -6.70 8.11 7.28
C VAL A 499 -6.67 9.49 7.95
N THR A 500 -6.91 10.54 7.15
CA THR A 500 -6.77 11.95 7.53
C THR A 500 -7.93 12.42 8.40
N GLN A 501 -9.02 11.65 8.43
CA GLN A 501 -10.18 11.89 9.27
C GLN A 501 -10.52 10.62 10.04
N PRO A 502 -11.11 10.73 11.25
CA PRO A 502 -11.47 9.56 12.03
C PRO A 502 -12.39 8.61 11.24
N ALA A 503 -12.16 7.31 11.37
CA ALA A 503 -12.80 6.29 10.53
C ALA A 503 -13.03 4.98 11.30
N ARG A 504 -13.91 4.13 10.78
CA ARG A 504 -14.21 2.79 11.32
C ARG A 504 -14.56 1.81 10.20
N PHE A 505 -14.31 0.52 10.41
CA PHE A 505 -14.85 -0.50 9.54
C PHE A 505 -16.30 -0.81 9.89
N LEU A 506 -17.12 -0.98 8.85
CA LEU A 506 -18.49 -1.47 8.95
C LEU A 506 -18.66 -2.68 8.04
N VAL A 507 -19.57 -3.56 8.41
CA VAL A 507 -20.07 -4.63 7.53
C VAL A 507 -21.27 -4.05 6.79
N GLY A 508 -21.18 -3.92 5.47
CA GLY A 508 -22.28 -3.44 4.63
C GLY A 508 -23.43 -4.46 4.57
N GLU A 509 -23.26 -5.48 3.73
CA GLU A 509 -24.18 -6.62 3.61
C GLU A 509 -23.65 -7.81 4.40
N ARG A 510 -24.44 -8.31 5.36
CA ARG A 510 -24.07 -9.50 6.15
C ARG A 510 -24.06 -10.74 5.26
N GLY A 511 -23.03 -11.58 5.39
CA GLY A 511 -22.83 -12.79 4.59
C GLY A 511 -21.78 -12.66 3.49
N ALA A 512 -21.40 -11.44 3.11
CA ALA A 512 -20.31 -11.16 2.17
C ALA A 512 -19.15 -10.45 2.89
N LEU A 513 -17.98 -11.08 2.97
CA LEU A 513 -16.79 -10.47 3.60
C LEU A 513 -16.29 -9.24 2.82
N GLU A 514 -16.61 -9.18 1.53
CA GLU A 514 -16.33 -8.09 0.59
C GLU A 514 -17.02 -6.79 1.01
N SER A 515 -18.09 -6.87 1.80
CA SER A 515 -18.82 -5.70 2.28
C SER A 515 -18.16 -5.00 3.48
N VAL A 516 -17.07 -5.57 4.02
CA VAL A 516 -16.28 -4.94 5.10
C VAL A 516 -15.48 -3.78 4.52
N ALA A 517 -15.91 -2.56 4.80
CA ALA A 517 -15.32 -1.34 4.23
C ALA A 517 -15.05 -0.29 5.30
N LEU A 518 -14.07 0.58 5.03
CA LEU A 518 -13.71 1.70 5.89
C LEU A 518 -14.63 2.89 5.60
N HIS A 519 -15.28 3.42 6.64
CA HIS A 519 -16.16 4.58 6.56
C HIS A 519 -15.69 5.69 7.50
N PRO A 520 -15.89 6.98 7.14
CA PRO A 520 -15.72 8.08 8.08
C PRO A 520 -16.55 7.88 9.35
N ALA A 521 -16.01 8.28 10.49
CA ALA A 521 -16.66 8.19 11.78
C ALA A 521 -16.48 9.50 12.55
N PRO A 522 -17.49 9.98 13.28
CA PRO A 522 -17.30 11.10 14.18
C PRO A 522 -16.36 10.72 15.33
N ARG A 523 -15.54 11.67 15.75
CA ARG A 523 -14.76 11.60 16.99
C ARG A 523 -15.59 12.16 18.13
N THR A 524 -15.65 11.44 19.25
CA THR A 524 -16.45 11.80 20.42
C THR A 524 -15.54 11.84 21.63
N ALA A 525 -15.64 12.88 22.45
CA ALA A 525 -14.88 12.98 23.69
C ALA A 525 -15.29 11.88 24.70
N PRO A 526 -14.36 11.38 25.52
CA PRO A 526 -14.68 10.33 26.49
C PRO A 526 -15.62 10.83 27.59
N GLY A 527 -16.60 10.00 27.96
CA GLY A 527 -17.51 10.25 29.08
C GLY A 527 -16.87 9.96 30.45
N LYS A 528 -17.65 10.09 31.52
CA LYS A 528 -17.20 9.78 32.89
C LYS A 528 -16.74 8.32 33.00
N GLY A 529 -15.52 8.11 33.49
CA GLY A 529 -14.93 6.77 33.64
C GLY A 529 -14.39 6.15 32.34
N GLU A 530 -14.46 6.86 31.22
CA GLU A 530 -13.97 6.39 29.92
C GLU A 530 -12.63 7.03 29.55
N VAL A 531 -11.93 6.37 28.62
CA VAL A 531 -10.76 6.90 27.93
C VAL A 531 -10.96 6.81 26.43
N GLU A 532 -10.38 7.75 25.70
CA GLU A 532 -10.29 7.71 24.25
C GLU A 532 -8.89 7.21 23.86
N ILE A 533 -8.86 6.15 23.04
CA ILE A 533 -7.64 5.48 22.61
C ILE A 533 -7.48 5.67 21.11
N GLU A 534 -6.38 6.27 20.72
CA GLU A 534 -5.93 6.28 19.34
C GLU A 534 -5.33 4.90 19.00
N VAL A 535 -6.05 4.14 18.18
CA VAL A 535 -5.76 2.73 17.91
C VAL A 535 -4.53 2.60 17.01
N ARG A 536 -3.63 1.69 17.37
CA ARG A 536 -2.40 1.35 16.62
C ARG A 536 -2.44 -0.07 16.05
N ALA A 537 -3.09 -1.00 16.74
CA ALA A 537 -3.32 -2.35 16.25
C ALA A 537 -4.61 -2.94 16.83
N THR A 538 -5.29 -3.77 16.04
CA THR A 538 -6.53 -4.46 16.43
C THR A 538 -6.36 -5.96 16.29
N GLY A 539 -6.72 -6.71 17.34
CA GLY A 539 -6.77 -8.17 17.27
C GLY A 539 -8.08 -8.62 16.62
N LEU A 540 -7.99 -9.35 15.50
CA LEU A 540 -9.15 -9.97 14.87
C LEU A 540 -9.52 -11.25 15.64
N ASN A 541 -10.80 -11.41 15.95
CA ASN A 541 -11.32 -12.57 16.68
C ASN A 541 -12.34 -13.34 15.84
N PHE A 542 -12.53 -14.63 16.14
CA PHE A 542 -13.49 -15.47 15.41
C PHE A 542 -14.92 -14.93 15.49
N ARG A 543 -15.26 -14.24 16.60
CA ARG A 543 -16.50 -13.47 16.77
C ARG A 543 -16.72 -12.46 15.64
N ASP A 544 -15.68 -11.71 15.27
CA ASP A 544 -15.77 -10.65 14.26
C ASP A 544 -16.09 -11.24 12.89
N VAL A 545 -15.47 -12.39 12.55
CA VAL A 545 -15.72 -13.13 11.30
C VAL A 545 -17.14 -13.70 11.27
N LEU A 546 -17.60 -14.35 12.34
CA LEU A 546 -18.97 -14.85 12.42
C LEU A 546 -19.99 -13.71 12.33
N GLY A 547 -19.69 -12.56 12.94
CA GLY A 547 -20.53 -11.35 12.85
C GLY A 547 -20.64 -10.83 11.42
N ALA A 548 -19.52 -10.75 10.69
CA ALA A 548 -19.51 -10.33 9.30
C ALA A 548 -20.24 -11.31 8.36
N LEU A 549 -20.11 -12.62 8.60
CA LEU A 549 -20.80 -13.67 7.86
C LEU A 549 -22.29 -13.83 8.25
N GLY A 550 -22.78 -13.11 9.27
CA GLY A 550 -24.15 -13.27 9.77
C GLY A 550 -24.41 -14.61 10.48
N ALA A 551 -23.36 -15.35 10.85
CA ALA A 551 -23.42 -16.67 11.47
C ALA A 551 -23.25 -16.64 13.00
N TYR A 552 -23.14 -15.45 13.61
CA TYR A 552 -22.97 -15.31 15.04
C TYR A 552 -24.30 -15.43 15.80
N PRO A 553 -24.37 -16.24 16.89
CA PRO A 553 -25.57 -16.30 17.73
C PRO A 553 -25.82 -14.98 18.48
N GLY A 554 -26.91 -14.29 18.15
CA GLY A 554 -27.29 -13.01 18.76
C GLY A 554 -26.61 -11.79 18.11
N ASP A 555 -26.54 -10.67 18.83
CA ASP A 555 -25.84 -9.47 18.34
C ASP A 555 -24.34 -9.58 18.63
N PRO A 556 -23.46 -9.64 17.61
CA PRO A 556 -22.01 -9.64 17.81
C PRO A 556 -21.47 -8.33 18.38
N GLY A 557 -22.25 -7.25 18.35
CA GLY A 557 -21.80 -5.90 18.68
C GLY A 557 -20.88 -5.31 17.60
N PRO A 558 -20.21 -4.19 17.90
CA PRO A 558 -19.29 -3.55 16.95
C PRO A 558 -18.03 -4.42 16.71
N LEU A 559 -17.43 -4.28 15.53
CA LEU A 559 -16.25 -5.04 15.13
C LEU A 559 -15.03 -4.74 16.03
N GLY A 560 -14.33 -5.81 16.42
CA GLY A 560 -13.06 -5.75 17.12
C GLY A 560 -13.25 -5.79 18.63
N GLY A 561 -12.85 -6.91 19.23
CA GLY A 561 -12.94 -7.13 20.67
C GLY A 561 -11.76 -6.64 21.50
N GLU A 562 -10.65 -6.26 20.85
CA GLU A 562 -9.44 -5.81 21.51
C GLU A 562 -8.59 -4.91 20.61
N CYS A 563 -7.84 -4.00 21.22
CA CYS A 563 -6.82 -3.21 20.53
C CYS A 563 -5.66 -2.85 21.44
N THR A 564 -4.63 -2.29 20.82
CA THR A 564 -3.61 -1.52 21.50
C THR A 564 -3.51 -0.14 20.86
N GLY A 565 -3.07 0.83 21.64
CA GLY A 565 -3.01 2.21 21.19
C GLY A 565 -2.43 3.15 22.23
N VAL A 566 -2.61 4.44 21.99
CA VAL A 566 -2.18 5.52 22.87
C VAL A 566 -3.41 6.26 23.37
N ILE A 567 -3.48 6.54 24.67
CA ILE A 567 -4.56 7.37 25.20
C ILE A 567 -4.40 8.80 24.68
N CYS A 568 -5.43 9.34 24.04
CA CYS A 568 -5.42 10.72 23.54
C CYS A 568 -6.30 11.66 24.39
N ALA A 569 -7.32 11.13 25.07
CA ALA A 569 -8.12 11.88 26.03
C ALA A 569 -8.62 10.97 27.17
N VAL A 570 -8.88 11.57 28.33
CA VAL A 570 -9.32 10.89 29.55
C VAL A 570 -10.57 11.60 30.08
N GLY A 571 -11.61 10.82 30.38
CA GLY A 571 -12.87 11.33 30.92
C GLY A 571 -12.83 11.55 32.44
N GLU A 572 -13.86 12.23 32.95
CA GLU A 572 -13.97 12.56 34.37
C GLU A 572 -13.89 11.31 35.27
N GLY A 573 -13.15 11.39 36.38
CA GLY A 573 -13.06 10.32 37.38
C GLY A 573 -12.03 9.23 37.09
N VAL A 574 -11.33 9.28 35.97
CA VAL A 574 -10.20 8.39 35.66
C VAL A 574 -8.90 9.00 36.17
N THR A 575 -8.24 8.34 37.12
CA THR A 575 -7.01 8.84 37.78
C THR A 575 -5.76 8.00 37.54
N THR A 576 -5.92 6.76 37.07
CA THR A 576 -4.83 5.80 36.90
C THR A 576 -4.18 5.82 35.50
N LEU A 577 -4.82 6.49 34.55
CA LEU A 577 -4.45 6.58 33.14
C LEU A 577 -4.36 8.05 32.71
N LYS A 578 -3.46 8.36 31.79
CA LYS A 578 -3.27 9.73 31.25
C LYS A 578 -3.04 9.71 29.74
N ALA A 579 -3.24 10.86 29.09
CA ALA A 579 -2.87 11.04 27.69
C ALA A 579 -1.38 10.74 27.46
N GLY A 580 -1.07 10.06 26.36
CA GLY A 580 0.27 9.55 26.03
C GLY A 580 0.59 8.15 26.58
N ASP A 581 -0.20 7.61 27.51
CA ASP A 581 0.02 6.24 27.98
C ASP A 581 -0.22 5.23 26.83
N ARG A 582 0.74 4.30 26.66
CA ARG A 582 0.61 3.14 25.78
C ARG A 582 -0.25 2.09 26.47
N VAL A 583 -1.29 1.60 25.81
CA VAL A 583 -2.29 0.74 26.45
C VAL A 583 -2.71 -0.44 25.60
N VAL A 584 -3.18 -1.48 26.29
CA VAL A 584 -4.04 -2.53 25.75
C VAL A 584 -5.46 -2.31 26.23
N ALA A 585 -6.43 -2.58 25.37
CA ALA A 585 -7.84 -2.44 25.69
C ALA A 585 -8.64 -3.66 25.23
N LEU A 586 -9.67 -3.99 26.00
CA LEU A 586 -10.59 -5.10 25.77
C LEU A 586 -12.02 -4.55 25.76
N LEU A 587 -12.86 -5.05 24.85
CA LEU A 587 -14.30 -4.73 24.80
C LEU A 587 -14.60 -3.21 24.80
N ALA A 588 -13.89 -2.46 23.97
CA ALA A 588 -14.20 -1.05 23.74
C ALA A 588 -15.68 -0.87 23.35
N SER A 589 -16.37 0.09 23.96
CA SER A 589 -17.82 0.29 23.79
C SER A 589 -18.19 0.60 22.33
N THR A 590 -17.26 1.17 21.59
CA THR A 590 -17.44 1.50 20.17
C THR A 590 -16.87 0.46 19.19
N GLY A 591 -16.34 -0.65 19.70
CA GLY A 591 -15.50 -1.57 18.94
C GLY A 591 -14.10 -1.02 18.68
N CYS A 592 -13.22 -1.90 18.22
CA CYS A 592 -11.79 -1.64 18.07
C CYS A 592 -11.33 -1.49 16.61
N PHE A 593 -12.12 -1.91 15.61
CA PHE A 593 -11.81 -1.67 14.20
C PHE A 593 -12.12 -0.22 13.77
N ARG A 594 -11.43 0.73 14.39
CA ARG A 594 -11.57 2.17 14.15
C ARG A 594 -10.33 2.94 14.56
N THR A 595 -10.18 4.18 14.10
CA THR A 595 -9.02 5.01 14.44
C THR A 595 -9.00 5.46 15.90
N HIS A 596 -10.17 5.78 16.47
CA HIS A 596 -10.32 6.24 17.85
C HIS A 596 -11.41 5.42 18.55
N ALA A 597 -11.02 4.67 19.57
CA ALA A 597 -11.91 3.81 20.34
C ALA A 597 -12.21 4.44 21.71
N LEU A 598 -13.49 4.47 22.09
CA LEU A 598 -13.89 4.78 23.46
C LEU A 598 -13.95 3.49 24.27
N CYS A 599 -13.36 3.51 25.45
CA CYS A 599 -13.28 2.34 26.31
C CYS A 599 -13.46 2.75 27.78
N ASP A 600 -14.19 1.94 28.54
CA ASP A 600 -14.25 2.06 30.00
C ASP A 600 -12.84 1.85 30.57
N ALA A 601 -12.39 2.75 31.44
CA ALA A 601 -11.03 2.69 32.01
C ALA A 601 -10.74 1.38 32.77
N ARG A 602 -11.78 0.66 33.22
CA ARG A 602 -11.65 -0.67 33.85
C ARG A 602 -11.30 -1.77 32.87
N PHE A 603 -11.42 -1.54 31.56
CA PHE A 603 -11.08 -2.52 30.52
C PHE A 603 -9.76 -2.21 29.81
N VAL A 604 -8.95 -1.34 30.42
CA VAL A 604 -7.69 -0.84 29.86
C VAL A 604 -6.54 -1.09 30.83
N SER A 605 -5.39 -1.53 30.32
CA SER A 605 -4.14 -1.65 31.09
C SER A 605 -2.96 -1.08 30.30
N ARG A 606 -1.88 -0.70 31.00
CA ARG A 606 -0.69 -0.16 30.35
C ARG A 606 0.06 -1.27 29.60
N LEU A 607 0.45 -0.99 28.37
CA LEU A 607 1.29 -1.86 27.56
C LEU A 607 2.76 -1.68 28.00
N PRO A 608 3.47 -2.76 28.39
CA PRO A 608 4.89 -2.69 28.74
C PRO A 608 5.76 -2.18 27.57
N ASP A 609 6.83 -1.45 27.88
CA ASP A 609 7.70 -0.89 26.84
C ASP A 609 8.45 -1.94 26.02
N THR A 610 8.60 -3.15 26.57
CA THR A 610 9.21 -4.30 25.92
C THR A 610 8.35 -4.91 24.82
N LEU A 611 7.08 -4.49 24.66
CA LEU A 611 6.17 -5.01 23.65
C LEU A 611 5.79 -3.94 22.63
N SER A 612 5.75 -4.32 21.36
CA SER A 612 5.16 -3.50 20.30
C SER A 612 3.64 -3.47 20.40
N PHE A 613 3.00 -2.53 19.69
CA PHE A 613 1.53 -2.47 19.61
C PHE A 613 0.94 -3.73 18.97
N VAL A 614 1.57 -4.26 17.91
CA VAL A 614 1.09 -5.46 17.22
C VAL A 614 1.20 -6.72 18.08
N GLU A 615 2.29 -6.87 18.85
CA GLU A 615 2.42 -7.96 19.82
C GLU A 615 1.41 -7.84 20.94
N GLY A 616 1.22 -6.63 21.48
CA GLY A 616 0.23 -6.37 22.52
C GLY A 616 -1.21 -6.68 22.05
N ALA A 617 -1.53 -6.50 20.77
CA ALA A 617 -2.87 -6.79 20.23
C ALA A 617 -3.19 -8.29 20.19
N THR A 618 -2.20 -9.16 20.42
CA THR A 618 -2.41 -10.61 20.49
C THR A 618 -2.97 -11.09 21.83
N VAL A 619 -2.94 -10.22 22.85
CA VAL A 619 -2.98 -10.63 24.25
C VAL A 619 -4.38 -10.58 24.88
N PRO A 620 -5.13 -9.47 24.82
CA PRO A 620 -6.22 -9.19 25.77
C PRO A 620 -7.28 -10.31 25.87
N VAL A 621 -7.92 -10.67 24.76
CA VAL A 621 -9.01 -11.66 24.72
C VAL A 621 -8.47 -13.05 25.01
N ALA A 622 -7.34 -13.42 24.38
CA ALA A 622 -6.80 -14.77 24.47
C ALA A 622 -6.39 -15.13 25.91
N TYR A 623 -5.60 -14.26 26.54
CA TYR A 623 -5.12 -14.50 27.89
C TYR A 623 -6.17 -14.26 28.97
N ALA A 624 -7.04 -13.25 28.82
CA ALA A 624 -8.12 -13.07 29.79
C ALA A 624 -9.06 -14.30 29.82
N THR A 625 -9.39 -14.85 28.65
CA THR A 625 -10.19 -16.08 28.55
C THR A 625 -9.47 -17.27 29.19
N ALA A 626 -8.21 -17.49 28.85
CA ALA A 626 -7.45 -18.64 29.34
C ALA A 626 -7.17 -18.58 30.86
N ILE A 627 -6.80 -17.41 31.39
CA ILE A 627 -6.56 -17.22 32.83
C ILE A 627 -7.86 -17.40 33.61
N HIS A 628 -8.95 -16.76 33.19
CA HIS A 628 -10.23 -16.89 33.88
C HIS A 628 -10.74 -18.34 33.83
N GLY A 629 -10.72 -18.97 32.65
CA GLY A 629 -11.17 -20.35 32.47
C GLY A 629 -10.35 -21.36 33.27
N LEU A 630 -9.03 -21.39 33.08
CA LEU A 630 -8.16 -22.42 33.66
C LEU A 630 -7.77 -22.14 35.11
N GLU A 631 -7.36 -20.92 35.45
CA GLU A 631 -6.85 -20.62 36.79
C GLU A 631 -7.98 -20.31 37.78
N GLN A 632 -9.01 -19.55 37.38
CA GLN A 632 -10.04 -19.07 38.32
C GLN A 632 -11.26 -19.99 38.39
N LEU A 633 -11.85 -20.37 37.26
CA LEU A 633 -13.07 -21.19 37.22
C LEU A 633 -12.76 -22.67 37.47
N ALA A 634 -11.75 -23.22 36.78
CA ALA A 634 -11.37 -24.61 36.92
C ALA A 634 -10.31 -24.87 38.01
N GLY A 635 -9.58 -23.84 38.46
CA GLY A 635 -8.59 -24.00 39.52
C GLY A 635 -7.49 -25.00 39.17
N MET A 636 -6.91 -24.89 37.97
CA MET A 636 -5.87 -25.78 37.42
C MET A 636 -4.68 -25.93 38.37
N ARG A 637 -4.25 -27.17 38.59
CA ARG A 637 -3.21 -27.58 39.54
C ARG A 637 -2.01 -28.17 38.79
N ARG A 638 -0.84 -28.14 39.44
CA ARG A 638 0.34 -28.86 38.95
C ARG A 638 0.01 -30.35 38.86
N GLY A 639 0.37 -31.00 37.75
CA GLY A 639 0.10 -32.41 37.49
C GLY A 639 -1.33 -32.73 36.99
N ASP A 640 -2.22 -31.74 36.86
CA ASP A 640 -3.50 -31.96 36.18
C ASP A 640 -3.25 -32.40 34.72
N ARG A 641 -4.03 -33.37 34.24
CA ARG A 641 -4.11 -33.72 32.81
C ARG A 641 -5.13 -32.82 32.14
N VAL A 642 -4.68 -31.99 31.21
CA VAL A 642 -5.49 -30.93 30.61
C VAL A 642 -5.63 -31.17 29.12
N LEU A 643 -6.87 -31.35 28.66
CA LEU A 643 -7.21 -31.39 27.24
C LEU A 643 -7.57 -29.98 26.75
N ILE A 644 -6.81 -29.47 25.77
CA ILE A 644 -7.02 -28.16 25.15
C ILE A 644 -7.39 -28.38 23.68
N HIS A 645 -8.63 -28.06 23.33
CA HIS A 645 -9.07 -28.11 21.93
C HIS A 645 -8.69 -26.86 21.15
N ALA A 646 -8.56 -27.02 19.83
CA ALA A 646 -8.16 -25.96 18.90
C ALA A 646 -6.90 -25.20 19.38
N ALA A 647 -5.94 -25.95 19.92
CA ALA A 647 -4.82 -25.41 20.69
C ALA A 647 -3.90 -24.48 19.88
N SER A 648 -3.92 -24.58 18.55
CA SER A 648 -3.13 -23.70 17.67
C SER A 648 -3.76 -22.32 17.42
N GLY A 649 -4.96 -22.05 17.93
CA GLY A 649 -5.61 -20.74 17.87
C GLY A 649 -5.22 -19.84 19.06
N GLY A 650 -5.66 -18.57 19.06
CA GLY A 650 -5.27 -17.58 20.06
C GLY A 650 -5.48 -18.02 21.53
N VAL A 651 -6.73 -18.35 21.91
CA VAL A 651 -7.04 -18.80 23.28
C VAL A 651 -6.35 -20.12 23.62
N GLY A 652 -6.32 -21.06 22.66
CA GLY A 652 -5.68 -22.35 22.81
C GLY A 652 -4.19 -22.25 23.12
N MET A 653 -3.46 -21.38 22.41
CA MET A 653 -2.03 -21.17 22.65
C MET A 653 -1.76 -20.47 23.99
N ALA A 654 -2.59 -19.49 24.38
CA ALA A 654 -2.51 -18.88 25.70
C ALA A 654 -2.74 -19.92 26.81
N ALA A 655 -3.72 -20.81 26.63
CA ALA A 655 -4.01 -21.92 27.53
C ALA A 655 -2.86 -22.93 27.63
N VAL A 656 -2.22 -23.29 26.50
CA VAL A 656 -1.04 -24.16 26.47
C VAL A 656 0.11 -23.54 27.27
N GLN A 657 0.42 -22.26 27.05
CA GLN A 657 1.49 -21.57 27.80
C GLN A 657 1.22 -21.59 29.31
N LEU A 658 -0.02 -21.31 29.73
CA LEU A 658 -0.41 -21.33 31.15
C LEU A 658 -0.31 -22.75 31.75
N ALA A 659 -0.81 -23.76 31.03
CA ALA A 659 -0.80 -25.14 31.49
C ALA A 659 0.63 -25.70 31.64
N LEU A 660 1.49 -25.46 30.65
CA LEU A 660 2.91 -25.84 30.70
C LEU A 660 3.64 -25.11 31.83
N ALA A 661 3.44 -23.79 31.97
CA ALA A 661 4.04 -23.01 33.05
C ALA A 661 3.60 -23.47 34.46
N LYS A 662 2.36 -23.97 34.59
CA LYS A 662 1.83 -24.56 35.84
C LYS A 662 2.38 -25.97 36.11
N GLY A 663 2.96 -26.62 35.10
CA GLY A 663 3.40 -28.02 35.14
C GLY A 663 2.24 -29.02 35.06
N ALA A 664 1.21 -28.70 34.27
CA ALA A 664 0.17 -29.63 33.88
C ALA A 664 0.65 -30.55 32.72
N GLU A 665 0.08 -31.74 32.61
CA GLU A 665 0.30 -32.63 31.47
C GLU A 665 -0.70 -32.25 30.36
N VAL A 666 -0.19 -31.70 29.25
CA VAL A 666 -1.04 -31.10 28.20
C VAL A 666 -1.32 -32.09 27.08
N PHE A 667 -2.60 -32.28 26.79
CA PHE A 667 -3.13 -32.95 25.61
C PHE A 667 -3.78 -31.90 24.71
N ALA A 668 -3.35 -31.79 23.45
CA ALA A 668 -3.80 -30.72 22.57
C ALA A 668 -4.36 -31.25 21.25
N THR A 669 -5.35 -30.58 20.67
CA THR A 669 -5.83 -30.90 19.31
C THR A 669 -5.66 -29.75 18.33
N ALA A 670 -5.24 -30.07 17.08
CA ALA A 670 -5.17 -29.12 15.98
C ALA A 670 -5.42 -29.79 14.60
N GLY A 671 -6.01 -29.03 13.67
CA GLY A 671 -6.62 -29.59 12.45
C GLY A 671 -5.67 -29.89 11.28
N SER A 672 -4.46 -29.34 11.24
CA SER A 672 -3.48 -29.59 10.15
C SER A 672 -2.13 -30.06 10.69
N PRO A 673 -1.32 -30.80 9.89
CA PRO A 673 0.02 -31.23 10.29
C PRO A 673 0.94 -30.06 10.71
N SER A 674 0.94 -28.97 9.93
CA SER A 674 1.71 -27.76 10.22
C SER A 674 1.35 -27.14 11.57
N LYS A 675 0.06 -27.05 11.89
CA LYS A 675 -0.42 -26.55 13.19
C LYS A 675 -0.02 -27.44 14.35
N ARG A 676 0.01 -28.77 14.14
CA ARG A 676 0.45 -29.72 15.15
C ARG A 676 1.95 -29.61 15.42
N ARG A 677 2.78 -29.43 14.38
CA ARG A 677 4.22 -29.19 14.52
C ARG A 677 4.53 -27.98 15.41
N VAL A 678 3.81 -26.86 15.21
CA VAL A 678 3.97 -25.66 16.06
C VAL A 678 3.66 -25.96 17.53
N LEU A 679 2.65 -26.79 17.84
CA LEU A 679 2.35 -27.17 19.23
C LEU A 679 3.43 -28.06 19.84
N THR A 680 4.00 -28.98 19.05
CA THR A 680 5.15 -29.79 19.48
C THR A 680 6.37 -28.92 19.79
N GLU A 681 6.66 -27.93 18.93
CA GLU A 681 7.75 -26.97 19.11
C GLU A 681 7.54 -26.07 20.35
N LEU A 682 6.29 -25.78 20.71
CA LEU A 682 5.91 -25.10 21.96
C LEU A 682 6.06 -25.99 23.21
N GLY A 683 6.49 -27.25 23.05
CA GLY A 683 6.73 -28.18 24.14
C GLY A 683 5.49 -28.96 24.60
N VAL A 684 4.45 -29.04 23.76
CA VAL A 684 3.28 -29.89 24.05
C VAL A 684 3.65 -31.36 23.84
N PRO A 685 3.50 -32.22 24.87
CA PRO A 685 3.94 -33.62 24.77
C PRO A 685 3.01 -34.47 23.90
N HIS A 686 1.72 -34.16 23.87
CA HIS A 686 0.70 -34.98 23.20
C HIS A 686 -0.19 -34.14 22.29
N VAL A 687 -0.04 -34.29 20.97
CA VAL A 687 -0.77 -33.49 19.97
C VAL A 687 -1.56 -34.38 19.00
N PHE A 688 -2.85 -34.11 18.84
CA PHE A 688 -3.78 -34.93 18.05
C PHE A 688 -4.52 -34.14 16.97
N ASN A 689 -5.20 -34.85 16.07
CA ASN A 689 -6.07 -34.26 15.06
C ASN A 689 -7.37 -33.74 15.71
N SER A 690 -7.78 -32.51 15.37
CA SER A 690 -9.05 -31.94 15.84
C SER A 690 -10.23 -32.16 14.90
N ARG A 691 -10.00 -32.73 13.70
CA ARG A 691 -11.04 -32.95 12.67
C ARG A 691 -11.70 -34.33 12.73
N ASP A 692 -11.22 -35.19 13.61
CA ASP A 692 -11.78 -36.51 13.85
C ASP A 692 -11.84 -36.78 15.36
N LEU A 693 -12.40 -37.93 15.74
CA LEU A 693 -12.56 -38.35 17.14
C LEU A 693 -11.48 -39.35 17.58
N ASN A 694 -10.42 -39.59 16.79
CA ASN A 694 -9.39 -40.58 17.10
C ASN A 694 -8.59 -40.22 18.35
N TYR A 695 -8.51 -38.93 18.68
CA TYR A 695 -7.87 -38.44 19.91
C TYR A 695 -8.46 -39.09 21.17
N VAL A 696 -9.72 -39.52 21.16
CA VAL A 696 -10.38 -40.16 22.31
C VAL A 696 -9.69 -41.48 22.66
N ALA A 697 -9.52 -42.37 21.68
CA ALA A 697 -8.85 -43.65 21.89
C ALA A 697 -7.37 -43.46 22.24
N GLN A 698 -6.71 -42.51 21.59
CA GLN A 698 -5.30 -42.20 21.81
C GLN A 698 -5.05 -41.66 23.23
N ILE A 699 -5.87 -40.74 23.71
CA ILE A 699 -5.78 -40.22 25.08
C ILE A 699 -6.08 -41.32 26.10
N ARG A 700 -7.09 -42.18 25.87
CA ARG A 700 -7.35 -43.32 26.76
C ARG A 700 -6.14 -44.24 26.85
N ALA A 701 -5.49 -44.56 25.72
CA ALA A 701 -4.29 -45.39 25.73
C ALA A 701 -3.14 -44.74 26.52
N LEU A 702 -2.84 -43.47 26.26
CA LEU A 702 -1.77 -42.72 26.95
C LEU A 702 -2.03 -42.53 28.45
N THR A 703 -3.30 -42.46 28.86
CA THR A 703 -3.69 -42.23 30.25
C THR A 703 -3.96 -43.52 31.03
N GLY A 704 -3.79 -44.70 30.43
CA GLY A 704 -4.13 -45.99 31.04
C GLY A 704 -5.62 -46.15 31.32
N GLY A 705 -6.47 -45.58 30.46
CA GLY A 705 -7.93 -45.56 30.59
C GLY A 705 -8.48 -44.53 31.58
N LEU A 706 -7.61 -43.86 32.35
CA LEU A 706 -8.02 -42.95 33.41
C LEU A 706 -8.59 -41.63 32.89
N GLY A 707 -8.22 -41.18 31.69
CA GLY A 707 -8.72 -39.94 31.11
C GLY A 707 -8.05 -38.67 31.65
N VAL A 708 -8.76 -37.53 31.53
CA VAL A 708 -8.26 -36.18 31.82
C VAL A 708 -8.99 -35.51 32.99
N ASP A 709 -8.31 -34.61 33.69
CA ASP A 709 -8.85 -33.92 34.87
C ASP A 709 -9.57 -32.61 34.50
N LEU A 710 -9.16 -32.00 33.38
CA LEU A 710 -9.67 -30.70 32.93
C LEU A 710 -9.79 -30.67 31.40
N VAL A 711 -10.87 -30.07 30.90
CA VAL A 711 -11.06 -29.82 29.46
C VAL A 711 -11.33 -28.32 29.24
N LEU A 712 -10.62 -27.71 28.30
CA LEU A 712 -10.97 -26.42 27.71
C LEU A 712 -11.47 -26.65 26.28
N ASN A 713 -12.78 -26.50 26.09
CA ASN A 713 -13.44 -26.79 24.82
C ASN A 713 -13.85 -25.53 24.06
N SER A 714 -13.71 -25.60 22.73
CA SER A 714 -14.26 -24.62 21.78
C SER A 714 -14.83 -25.29 20.52
N LEU A 715 -14.98 -26.61 20.52
CA LEU A 715 -15.47 -27.40 19.38
C LEU A 715 -16.95 -27.77 19.58
N GLY A 716 -17.61 -28.20 18.51
CA GLY A 716 -19.05 -28.47 18.50
C GLY A 716 -19.49 -29.72 19.28
N VAL A 717 -20.81 -29.97 19.26
CA VAL A 717 -21.52 -30.92 20.12
C VAL A 717 -20.93 -32.34 20.19
N GLU A 718 -20.41 -32.87 19.09
CA GLU A 718 -19.81 -34.21 19.07
C GLU A 718 -18.52 -34.26 19.92
N HIS A 719 -17.67 -33.23 19.81
CA HIS A 719 -16.45 -33.14 20.60
C HIS A 719 -16.74 -32.89 22.08
N VAL A 720 -17.80 -32.13 22.40
CA VAL A 720 -18.26 -31.94 23.78
C VAL A 720 -18.62 -33.28 24.41
N ARG A 721 -19.44 -34.09 23.73
CA ARG A 721 -19.87 -35.41 24.23
C ARG A 721 -18.68 -36.35 24.45
N GLU A 722 -17.81 -36.48 23.46
CA GLU A 722 -16.66 -37.38 23.57
C GLU A 722 -15.66 -36.92 24.63
N SER A 723 -15.45 -35.61 24.75
CA SER A 723 -14.56 -35.06 25.78
C SER A 723 -15.11 -35.24 27.18
N LEU A 724 -16.42 -35.09 27.39
CA LEU A 724 -17.07 -35.45 28.67
C LEU A 724 -16.88 -36.94 29.00
N GLY A 725 -16.89 -37.81 27.99
CA GLY A 725 -16.57 -39.24 28.15
C GLY A 725 -15.12 -39.51 28.57
N LEU A 726 -14.18 -38.65 28.19
CA LEU A 726 -12.75 -38.72 28.58
C LEU A 726 -12.45 -38.17 29.97
N MET A 727 -13.34 -37.37 30.54
CA MET A 727 -13.09 -36.77 31.85
C MET A 727 -13.03 -37.81 32.95
N ARG A 728 -12.31 -37.52 34.02
CA ARG A 728 -12.36 -38.25 35.29
C ARG A 728 -13.60 -37.90 36.12
N GLU A 729 -13.89 -38.74 37.11
CA GLU A 729 -14.84 -38.40 38.16
C GLU A 729 -14.38 -37.14 38.90
N GLY A 730 -15.31 -36.20 39.13
CA GLY A 730 -14.98 -34.89 39.70
C GLY A 730 -14.21 -33.94 38.76
N GLY A 731 -14.07 -34.29 37.48
CA GLY A 731 -13.36 -33.47 36.50
C GLY A 731 -14.01 -32.11 36.23
N ARG A 732 -13.26 -31.19 35.62
CA ARG A 732 -13.69 -29.80 35.35
C ARG A 732 -13.73 -29.49 33.85
N PHE A 733 -14.90 -29.11 33.35
CA PHE A 733 -15.12 -28.81 31.93
C PHE A 733 -15.39 -27.32 31.77
N VAL A 734 -14.54 -26.63 31.01
CA VAL A 734 -14.67 -25.21 30.69
C VAL A 734 -15.09 -25.09 29.23
N GLU A 735 -16.32 -24.63 29.02
CA GLU A 735 -16.87 -24.34 27.69
C GLU A 735 -16.74 -22.84 27.38
N ILE A 736 -16.11 -22.53 26.25
CA ILE A 736 -16.03 -21.16 25.70
C ILE A 736 -16.74 -21.02 24.35
N GLY A 737 -17.26 -22.12 23.79
CA GLY A 737 -18.12 -22.12 22.62
C GLY A 737 -19.52 -21.59 22.96
N LYS A 738 -20.15 -20.93 21.97
CA LYS A 738 -21.53 -20.39 22.10
C LYS A 738 -22.59 -21.25 21.43
N ALA A 739 -22.19 -22.13 20.51
CA ALA A 739 -23.07 -23.10 19.90
C ALA A 739 -23.14 -24.34 20.81
N ASP A 740 -24.34 -24.86 21.03
CA ASP A 740 -24.57 -26.15 21.69
C ASP A 740 -24.10 -26.26 23.16
N VAL A 741 -24.24 -25.19 23.94
CA VAL A 741 -23.98 -25.19 25.39
C VAL A 741 -24.94 -26.16 26.10
N LEU A 742 -24.39 -27.09 26.87
CA LEU A 742 -25.18 -28.06 27.61
C LEU A 742 -25.78 -27.44 28.88
N ASP A 743 -27.01 -27.85 29.21
CA ASP A 743 -27.62 -27.49 30.49
C ASP A 743 -27.02 -28.30 31.66
N ALA A 744 -27.03 -27.69 32.85
CA ALA A 744 -26.48 -28.31 34.06
C ALA A 744 -27.15 -29.66 34.42
N PRO A 745 -28.48 -29.85 34.29
CA PRO A 745 -29.13 -31.15 34.52
C PRO A 745 -28.60 -32.27 33.62
N ARG A 746 -28.33 -32.00 32.34
CA ARG A 746 -27.86 -32.99 31.37
C ARG A 746 -26.42 -33.43 31.62
N VAL A 747 -25.57 -32.53 32.12
CA VAL A 747 -24.24 -32.91 32.61
C VAL A 747 -24.34 -33.69 33.94
N ALA A 748 -25.20 -33.24 34.86
CA ALA A 748 -25.40 -33.92 36.14
C ALA A 748 -25.92 -35.36 35.96
N ALA A 749 -26.77 -35.60 34.96
CA ALA A 749 -27.28 -36.93 34.60
C ALA A 749 -26.18 -37.95 34.22
N LEU A 750 -24.96 -37.50 33.90
CA LEU A 750 -23.82 -38.40 33.68
C LEU A 750 -23.39 -39.12 34.97
N GLY A 751 -23.75 -38.61 36.15
CA GLY A 751 -23.49 -39.27 37.44
C GLY A 751 -22.03 -39.32 37.89
N ARG A 752 -21.17 -38.45 37.34
CA ARG A 752 -19.69 -38.47 37.54
C ARG A 752 -19.15 -37.27 38.32
N GLY A 753 -20.02 -36.45 38.92
CA GLY A 753 -19.64 -35.25 39.66
C GLY A 753 -18.87 -34.20 38.83
N ILE A 754 -19.04 -34.19 37.49
CA ILE A 754 -18.33 -33.28 36.59
C ILE A 754 -18.82 -31.85 36.82
N ARG A 755 -17.88 -30.92 37.05
CA ARG A 755 -18.18 -29.49 37.10
C ARG A 755 -18.10 -28.90 35.71
N TYR A 756 -19.24 -28.61 35.10
CA TYR A 756 -19.33 -27.93 33.82
C TYR A 756 -19.57 -26.44 34.01
N VAL A 757 -18.71 -25.61 33.41
CA VAL A 757 -18.78 -24.15 33.49
C VAL A 757 -18.70 -23.60 32.07
N HIS A 758 -19.75 -22.88 31.69
CA HIS A 758 -19.76 -22.04 30.49
C HIS A 758 -19.63 -20.57 30.92
N PHE A 759 -18.79 -19.80 30.25
CA PHE A 759 -18.68 -18.36 30.48
C PHE A 759 -18.41 -17.59 29.19
N ASP A 760 -18.81 -16.32 29.19
CA ASP A 760 -18.58 -15.36 28.11
C ASP A 760 -17.94 -14.09 28.69
N LEU A 761 -16.80 -13.66 28.13
CA LEU A 761 -16.12 -12.43 28.54
C LEU A 761 -17.01 -11.19 28.40
N VAL A 762 -17.90 -11.15 27.40
CA VAL A 762 -18.82 -10.02 27.22
C VAL A 762 -19.78 -9.93 28.41
N THR A 763 -20.44 -11.04 28.76
CA THR A 763 -21.32 -11.12 29.94
C THR A 763 -20.55 -10.84 31.24
N LEU A 764 -19.30 -11.31 31.35
CA LEU A 764 -18.45 -11.04 32.51
C LEU A 764 -18.14 -9.55 32.67
N SER A 765 -17.88 -8.84 31.56
CA SER A 765 -17.61 -7.40 31.59
C SER A 765 -18.81 -6.58 32.07
N GLN A 766 -20.03 -7.05 31.81
CA GLN A 766 -21.27 -6.38 32.23
C GLN A 766 -21.61 -6.65 33.70
N THR A 767 -21.33 -7.87 34.17
CA THR A 767 -21.70 -8.32 35.52
C THR A 767 -20.63 -8.02 36.57
N VAL A 768 -19.34 -8.14 36.20
CA VAL A 768 -18.19 -7.99 37.12
C VAL A 768 -17.06 -7.19 36.45
N PRO A 769 -17.28 -5.91 36.10
CA PRO A 769 -16.35 -5.14 35.26
C PRO A 769 -14.93 -4.99 35.83
N HIS A 770 -14.78 -4.95 37.15
CA HIS A 770 -13.48 -4.84 37.81
C HIS A 770 -12.58 -6.07 37.61
N LEU A 771 -13.17 -7.24 37.33
CA LEU A 771 -12.41 -8.46 37.07
C LEU A 771 -11.63 -8.38 35.75
N ILE A 772 -12.17 -7.69 34.75
CA ILE A 772 -11.48 -7.48 33.47
C ILE A 772 -10.17 -6.73 33.69
N LYS A 773 -10.19 -5.67 34.52
CA LYS A 773 -8.98 -4.92 34.88
C LYS A 773 -7.92 -5.82 35.51
N ALA A 774 -8.34 -6.62 36.49
CA ALA A 774 -7.45 -7.53 37.21
C ALA A 774 -6.81 -8.57 36.27
N LEU A 775 -7.58 -9.15 35.34
CA LEU A 775 -7.08 -10.09 34.35
C LEU A 775 -6.05 -9.45 33.41
N LEU A 776 -6.32 -8.23 32.91
CA LEU A 776 -5.39 -7.52 32.04
C LEU A 776 -4.11 -7.14 32.77
N ASP A 777 -4.20 -6.57 33.98
CA ASP A 777 -3.03 -6.18 34.77
C ASP A 777 -2.15 -7.38 35.12
N GLN A 778 -2.76 -8.49 35.54
CA GLN A 778 -2.05 -9.74 35.80
C GLN A 778 -1.34 -10.28 34.55
N THR A 779 -1.96 -10.12 33.37
CA THR A 779 -1.38 -10.57 32.11
C THR A 779 -0.19 -9.69 31.70
N MET A 780 -0.35 -8.35 31.75
CA MET A 780 0.71 -7.41 31.41
C MET A 780 1.92 -7.55 32.34
N ASP A 781 1.70 -7.76 33.65
CA ASP A 781 2.77 -8.01 34.62
C ASP A 781 3.56 -9.29 34.31
N ARG A 782 2.87 -10.38 33.96
CA ARG A 782 3.50 -11.65 33.59
C ARG A 782 4.28 -11.55 32.28
N LEU A 783 3.80 -10.78 31.30
CA LEU A 783 4.52 -10.50 30.05
C LEU A 783 5.76 -9.63 30.28
N ALA A 784 5.64 -8.55 31.04
CA ALA A 784 6.76 -7.67 31.37
C ALA A 784 7.90 -8.43 32.11
N LYS A 785 7.55 -9.44 32.91
CA LYS A 785 8.50 -10.31 33.62
C LYS A 785 8.98 -11.51 32.79
N GLY A 786 8.59 -11.63 31.52
CA GLY A 786 8.96 -12.74 30.64
C GLY A 786 8.40 -14.10 31.06
N ARG A 787 7.40 -14.15 31.94
CA ARG A 787 6.72 -15.39 32.39
C ARG A 787 5.68 -15.88 31.40
N LEU A 788 5.15 -14.98 30.57
CA LEU A 788 4.32 -15.25 29.41
C LEU A 788 4.99 -14.63 28.18
N ARG A 789 4.60 -15.06 26.98
CA ARG A 789 5.08 -14.50 25.72
C ARG A 789 3.91 -14.04 24.84
N PRO A 790 4.08 -13.02 23.99
CA PRO A 790 3.11 -12.71 22.93
C PRO A 790 2.79 -13.96 22.10
N LEU A 791 1.59 -14.03 21.54
CA LEU A 791 1.23 -15.17 20.70
C LEU A 791 1.85 -15.02 19.31
N PRO A 792 2.17 -16.13 18.61
CA PRO A 792 2.47 -16.08 17.19
C PRO A 792 1.39 -15.28 16.45
N LEU A 793 1.79 -14.40 15.54
CA LEU A 793 0.86 -13.45 14.93
C LEU A 793 1.09 -13.29 13.44
N ARG A 794 0.00 -13.00 12.71
CA ARG A 794 0.04 -12.55 11.32
C ARG A 794 -0.53 -11.14 11.24
N VAL A 795 0.32 -10.20 10.84
CA VAL A 795 -0.07 -8.80 10.61
C VAL A 795 -0.66 -8.65 9.21
N PHE A 796 -1.74 -7.90 9.12
CA PHE A 796 -2.31 -7.37 7.89
C PHE A 796 -2.32 -5.84 8.00
N GLU A 797 -1.99 -5.16 6.91
CA GLU A 797 -2.11 -3.70 6.85
C GLU A 797 -3.59 -3.30 6.70
N LEU A 798 -3.91 -2.02 6.94
CA LEU A 798 -5.29 -1.54 6.98
C LEU A 798 -6.07 -1.83 5.69
N ASP A 799 -5.42 -1.69 4.54
CA ASP A 799 -5.95 -1.97 3.19
C ASP A 799 -6.20 -3.47 2.94
N GLU A 800 -5.65 -4.34 3.79
CA GLU A 800 -5.75 -5.79 3.68
C GLU A 800 -6.76 -6.39 4.68
N THR A 801 -7.56 -5.55 5.32
CA THR A 801 -8.50 -5.97 6.36
C THR A 801 -9.43 -7.09 5.86
N VAL A 802 -9.99 -6.99 4.65
CA VAL A 802 -10.85 -8.06 4.07
C VAL A 802 -10.08 -9.38 3.93
N SER A 803 -8.81 -9.31 3.49
CA SER A 803 -7.93 -10.48 3.40
C SER A 803 -7.65 -11.10 4.78
N ALA A 804 -7.53 -10.28 5.84
CA ALA A 804 -7.41 -10.74 7.22
C ALA A 804 -8.65 -11.55 7.65
N PHE A 805 -9.86 -11.06 7.33
CA PHE A 805 -11.12 -11.76 7.58
C PHE A 805 -11.19 -13.10 6.83
N ARG A 806 -10.87 -13.12 5.53
CA ARG A 806 -10.84 -14.36 4.73
C ARG A 806 -9.81 -15.35 5.27
N HIS A 807 -8.63 -14.87 5.66
CA HIS A 807 -7.57 -15.72 6.21
C HIS A 807 -8.01 -16.40 7.51
N MET A 808 -8.68 -15.66 8.39
CA MET A 808 -9.24 -16.23 9.62
C MET A 808 -10.40 -17.19 9.32
N ALA A 809 -11.32 -16.84 8.41
CA ALA A 809 -12.48 -17.65 8.04
C ALA A 809 -12.10 -19.04 7.51
N ARG A 810 -10.99 -19.15 6.76
CA ARG A 810 -10.45 -20.43 6.27
C ARG A 810 -9.83 -21.30 7.38
N ALA A 811 -9.77 -20.81 8.62
CA ALA A 811 -9.18 -21.48 9.77
C ALA A 811 -7.74 -21.99 9.52
N ARG A 812 -6.96 -21.29 8.68
CA ARG A 812 -5.56 -21.65 8.37
C ARG A 812 -4.53 -20.97 9.30
N HIS A 813 -4.91 -19.87 9.95
CA HIS A 813 -4.01 -19.12 10.84
C HIS A 813 -3.52 -19.93 12.06
N VAL A 814 -2.33 -19.58 12.53
CA VAL A 814 -1.73 -20.02 13.79
C VAL A 814 -1.64 -18.80 14.71
N GLY A 815 -2.01 -18.95 15.98
CA GLY A 815 -1.99 -17.86 16.94
C GLY A 815 -3.03 -16.78 16.63
N LYS A 816 -2.61 -15.52 16.42
CA LYS A 816 -3.52 -14.37 16.26
C LYS A 816 -3.38 -13.67 14.91
N VAL A 817 -4.49 -13.16 14.39
CA VAL A 817 -4.50 -12.22 13.25
C VAL A 817 -4.62 -10.80 13.80
N VAL A 818 -3.74 -9.90 13.35
CA VAL A 818 -3.68 -8.51 13.80
C VAL A 818 -3.78 -7.59 12.60
N VAL A 819 -4.63 -6.57 12.68
CA VAL A 819 -4.67 -5.48 11.68
C VAL A 819 -3.95 -4.28 12.25
N ARG A 820 -2.94 -3.80 11.53
CA ARG A 820 -2.18 -2.59 11.88
C ARG A 820 -2.93 -1.36 11.39
N TRP A 821 -3.04 -0.36 12.26
CA TRP A 821 -3.57 0.94 11.89
C TRP A 821 -2.41 1.87 11.53
N PRO A 822 -2.51 2.64 10.44
CA PRO A 822 -1.50 3.62 10.10
C PRO A 822 -1.44 4.65 11.22
N GLU A 823 -0.23 5.01 11.60
CA GLU A 823 -0.04 6.16 12.45
C GLU A 823 -0.49 7.43 11.71
N PRO A 824 -1.00 8.44 12.42
CA PRO A 824 -1.36 9.70 11.80
C PRO A 824 -0.13 10.32 11.14
N PRO A 825 -0.33 11.11 10.06
CA PRO A 825 0.74 11.85 9.42
C PRO A 825 1.57 12.61 10.46
N ARG A 826 2.88 12.72 10.23
CA ARG A 826 3.72 13.60 11.03
C ARG A 826 3.23 15.02 10.80
N ASP A 827 2.75 15.70 11.82
CA ASP A 827 2.48 17.14 11.77
C ASP A 827 3.81 17.89 11.87
N ALA A 828 4.57 17.85 10.78
CA ALA A 828 5.91 18.40 10.67
C ALA A 828 5.98 19.31 9.44
N PRO A 829 5.45 20.54 9.52
CA PRO A 829 5.56 21.51 8.43
C PRO A 829 6.99 22.01 8.29
N ILE A 830 7.33 22.49 7.09
CA ILE A 830 8.55 23.31 6.90
C ILE A 830 8.38 24.62 7.67
N ARG A 831 9.39 25.01 8.44
CA ARG A 831 9.35 26.12 9.40
C ARG A 831 10.22 27.28 8.94
N ASN A 832 9.72 28.49 9.18
CA ASN A 832 10.43 29.73 8.86
C ASN A 832 11.55 30.08 9.85
N ASP A 833 11.63 29.42 11.01
CA ASP A 833 12.66 29.63 12.03
C ASP A 833 13.76 28.57 12.02
N ARG A 834 13.84 27.77 10.93
CA ARG A 834 14.79 26.67 10.75
C ARG A 834 15.61 26.81 9.47
N ALA A 835 16.81 26.23 9.50
CA ALA A 835 17.64 26.02 8.32
C ALA A 835 17.48 24.59 7.76
N TYR A 836 17.50 24.43 6.44
CA TYR A 836 17.37 23.15 5.75
C TYR A 836 18.56 22.89 4.83
N LEU A 837 19.26 21.78 5.05
CA LEU A 837 20.42 21.39 4.25
C LEU A 837 19.99 20.54 3.04
N VAL A 838 20.40 20.93 1.83
CA VAL A 838 20.24 20.14 0.61
C VAL A 838 21.61 19.74 0.09
N THR A 839 22.00 18.48 0.25
CA THR A 839 23.28 17.98 -0.30
C THR A 839 23.12 17.58 -1.76
N GLY A 840 24.15 17.77 -2.58
CA GLY A 840 23.95 17.74 -4.03
C GLY A 840 23.08 18.90 -4.50
N GLY A 841 23.02 19.98 -3.71
CA GLY A 841 22.10 21.12 -3.88
C GLY A 841 22.32 21.92 -5.16
N LEU A 842 23.47 21.74 -5.82
CA LEU A 842 23.80 22.37 -7.09
C LEU A 842 23.44 21.52 -8.32
N GLY A 843 22.97 20.28 -8.11
CA GLY A 843 22.42 19.44 -9.17
C GLY A 843 20.93 19.72 -9.39
N ALA A 844 20.37 19.22 -10.50
CA ALA A 844 18.98 19.48 -10.89
C ALA A 844 17.97 19.19 -9.77
N LEU A 845 17.95 17.97 -9.22
CA LEU A 845 17.07 17.59 -8.11
C LEU A 845 17.27 18.48 -6.87
N GLY A 846 18.52 18.79 -6.55
CA GLY A 846 18.87 19.67 -5.42
C GLY A 846 18.28 21.07 -5.55
N LEU A 847 18.27 21.63 -6.76
CA LEU A 847 17.69 22.95 -7.04
C LEU A 847 16.17 22.93 -6.97
N HIS A 848 15.51 21.88 -7.47
CA HIS A 848 14.05 21.73 -7.35
C HIS A 848 13.61 21.60 -5.89
N VAL A 849 14.31 20.79 -5.10
CA VAL A 849 14.05 20.67 -3.66
C VAL A 849 14.33 21.97 -2.93
N GLY A 850 15.42 22.66 -3.27
CA GLY A 850 15.75 23.97 -2.71
C GLY A 850 14.66 25.00 -2.97
N GLY A 851 14.17 25.09 -4.20
CA GLY A 851 13.07 26.00 -4.55
C GLY A 851 11.74 25.63 -3.89
N TRP A 852 11.44 24.33 -3.81
CA TRP A 852 10.27 23.85 -3.08
C TRP A 852 10.33 24.22 -1.59
N LEU A 853 11.49 24.06 -0.93
CA LEU A 853 11.67 24.46 0.48
C LEU A 853 11.43 25.95 0.69
N VAL A 854 11.92 26.80 -0.21
CA VAL A 854 11.62 28.25 -0.18
C VAL A 854 10.12 28.49 -0.30
N ALA A 855 9.45 27.82 -1.24
CA ALA A 855 8.00 27.96 -1.44
C ALA A 855 7.18 27.46 -0.23
N GLN A 856 7.68 26.49 0.53
CA GLN A 856 7.07 26.03 1.79
C GLN A 856 7.38 26.95 2.99
N GLY A 857 8.16 28.03 2.80
CA GLY A 857 8.45 29.00 3.85
C GLY A 857 9.65 28.67 4.73
N ALA A 858 10.62 27.90 4.22
CA ALA A 858 11.88 27.64 4.94
C ALA A 858 12.61 28.95 5.29
N GLY A 859 13.09 29.06 6.53
CA GLY A 859 13.82 30.26 7.00
C GLY A 859 15.16 30.46 6.29
N GLN A 860 15.90 29.37 6.10
CA GLN A 860 17.16 29.34 5.38
C GLN A 860 17.31 28.01 4.62
N VAL A 861 17.76 28.06 3.37
CA VAL A 861 18.05 26.87 2.55
C VAL A 861 19.54 26.84 2.24
N VAL A 862 20.22 25.75 2.60
CA VAL A 862 21.66 25.57 2.43
C VAL A 862 21.92 24.56 1.32
N LEU A 863 22.37 25.03 0.16
CA LEU A 863 22.74 24.18 -0.97
C LEU A 863 24.22 23.79 -0.85
N LEU A 864 24.49 22.50 -0.62
CA LEU A 864 25.84 21.96 -0.48
C LEU A 864 26.27 21.19 -1.75
N GLY A 865 27.43 21.54 -2.30
CA GLY A 865 28.04 20.85 -3.44
C GLY A 865 29.57 20.95 -3.47
N ARG A 866 30.23 20.06 -4.22
CA ARG A 866 31.70 20.00 -4.31
C ARG A 866 32.30 21.11 -5.20
N GLY A 867 31.59 21.46 -6.26
CA GLY A 867 32.00 22.45 -7.25
C GLY A 867 31.43 23.84 -6.99
N ALA A 868 31.94 24.85 -7.71
CA ALA A 868 31.29 26.15 -7.79
C ALA A 868 30.04 26.04 -8.70
N PRO A 869 28.95 26.78 -8.42
CA PRO A 869 27.77 26.78 -9.28
C PRO A 869 28.13 27.36 -10.67
N SER A 870 27.61 26.75 -11.73
CA SER A 870 27.70 27.28 -13.10
C SER A 870 26.93 28.61 -13.21
N ALA A 871 27.12 29.35 -14.32
CA ALA A 871 26.41 30.60 -14.53
C ALA A 871 24.87 30.43 -14.50
N GLU A 872 24.36 29.37 -15.13
CA GLU A 872 22.95 29.01 -15.12
C GLU A 872 22.44 28.66 -13.72
N VAL A 873 23.20 27.85 -12.97
CA VAL A 873 22.85 27.48 -11.59
C VAL A 873 22.86 28.71 -10.67
N LYS A 874 23.80 29.66 -10.87
CA LYS A 874 23.82 30.93 -10.13
C LYS A 874 22.58 31.77 -10.41
N ALA A 875 22.14 31.85 -11.67
CA ALA A 875 20.91 32.56 -12.02
C ALA A 875 19.70 31.95 -11.31
N ARG A 876 19.54 30.62 -11.38
CA ARG A 876 18.46 29.90 -10.66
C ARG A 876 18.50 30.15 -9.16
N ILE A 877 19.68 30.09 -8.53
CA ILE A 877 19.82 30.35 -7.09
C ILE A 877 19.45 31.80 -6.74
N THR A 878 19.77 32.76 -7.62
CA THR A 878 19.39 34.16 -7.43
C THR A 878 17.87 34.33 -7.49
N ASP A 879 17.19 33.65 -8.42
CA ASP A 879 15.74 33.67 -8.55
C ASP A 879 15.02 33.06 -7.34
N LEU A 880 15.64 32.09 -6.65
CA LEU A 880 15.10 31.51 -5.41
C LEU A 880 15.16 32.48 -4.22
N GLY A 881 15.97 33.54 -4.29
CA GLY A 881 16.01 34.62 -3.30
C GLY A 881 17.06 34.48 -2.20
N ALA A 882 17.13 35.52 -1.34
CA ALA A 882 18.22 35.74 -0.39
C ALA A 882 18.29 34.74 0.78
N SER A 883 17.26 33.92 0.99
CA SER A 883 17.25 32.86 2.01
C SER A 883 18.07 31.63 1.59
N VAL A 884 18.49 31.54 0.32
CA VAL A 884 19.31 30.44 -0.19
C VAL A 884 20.80 30.79 -0.09
N ILE A 885 21.56 29.94 0.60
CA ILE A 885 23.02 30.06 0.69
C ILE A 885 23.70 28.84 0.07
N VAL A 886 24.81 29.09 -0.63
CA VAL A 886 25.63 28.01 -1.22
C VAL A 886 26.85 27.77 -0.34
N ARG A 887 27.08 26.50 0.02
CA ARG A 887 28.29 26.05 0.71
C ARG A 887 29.03 25.07 -0.17
N ARG A 888 30.36 25.18 -0.20
CA ARG A 888 31.22 24.20 -0.86
C ARG A 888 31.64 23.13 0.16
N GLY A 889 31.48 21.87 -0.19
CA GLY A 889 31.93 20.77 0.64
C GLY A 889 31.62 19.39 0.07
N ASP A 890 32.35 18.38 0.54
CA ASP A 890 32.10 16.97 0.24
C ASP A 890 31.38 16.32 1.43
N VAL A 891 30.18 15.80 1.19
CA VAL A 891 29.38 15.15 2.25
C VAL A 891 30.02 13.85 2.74
N SER A 892 30.86 13.20 1.92
CA SER A 892 31.59 11.98 2.31
C SER A 892 32.79 12.26 3.24
N ASP A 893 33.21 13.53 3.35
CA ASP A 893 34.20 13.98 4.34
C ASP A 893 33.50 14.63 5.55
N SER A 894 33.63 13.99 6.70
CA SER A 894 33.01 14.45 7.95
C SER A 894 33.48 15.86 8.35
N ALA A 895 34.76 16.19 8.16
CA ALA A 895 35.28 17.51 8.50
C ALA A 895 34.70 18.60 7.57
N SER A 896 34.63 18.30 6.27
CA SER A 896 33.99 19.19 5.29
C SER A 896 32.51 19.42 5.58
N LEU A 897 31.76 18.39 5.99
CA LEU A 897 30.36 18.52 6.36
C LEU A 897 30.17 19.36 7.64
N ALA A 898 31.02 19.14 8.65
CA ALA A 898 30.96 19.92 9.89
C ALA A 898 31.23 21.40 9.64
N ALA A 899 32.18 21.73 8.76
CA ALA A 899 32.43 23.09 8.33
C ALA A 899 31.21 23.70 7.61
N ALA A 900 30.53 22.93 6.76
CA ALA A 900 29.33 23.39 6.05
C ALA A 900 28.12 23.66 6.98
N LEU A 901 28.02 22.91 8.09
CA LEU A 901 26.99 23.08 9.12
C LEU A 901 27.32 24.20 10.14
N SER A 902 28.54 24.72 10.14
CA SER A 902 28.95 25.77 11.08
C SER A 902 28.42 27.15 10.67
N GLY A 903 28.06 27.98 11.65
CA GLY A 903 27.68 29.38 11.44
C GLY A 903 26.37 29.59 10.67
N LEU A 904 25.43 28.64 10.72
CA LEU A 904 24.08 28.81 10.17
C LEU A 904 23.30 29.86 10.97
N ALA A 905 22.46 30.63 10.29
CA ALA A 905 21.70 31.72 10.91
C ALA A 905 20.51 31.21 11.74
N ALA A 906 20.03 30.00 11.45
CA ALA A 906 18.97 29.32 12.17
C ALA A 906 19.41 27.89 12.53
N PRO A 907 18.89 27.30 13.62
CA PRO A 907 19.11 25.89 13.91
C PRO A 907 18.59 25.01 12.77
N ILE A 908 19.30 23.92 12.50
CA ILE A 908 18.89 22.98 11.45
C ILE A 908 17.55 22.32 11.82
N GLY A 909 16.57 22.38 10.90
CA GLY A 909 15.27 21.72 11.01
C GLY A 909 15.19 20.46 10.15
N GLY A 910 16.09 20.28 9.19
CA GLY A 910 16.17 19.03 8.45
C GLY A 910 17.22 18.99 7.35
N VAL A 911 17.38 17.78 6.78
CA VAL A 911 18.27 17.52 5.65
C VAL A 911 17.56 16.77 4.53
N PHE A 912 17.87 17.15 3.29
CA PHE A 912 17.46 16.51 2.05
C PHE A 912 18.73 16.05 1.30
N HIS A 913 18.99 14.76 1.33
CA HIS A 913 20.21 14.18 0.81
C HIS A 913 20.05 13.76 -0.66
N CYS A 914 20.27 14.71 -1.57
CA CYS A 914 20.23 14.51 -3.02
C CYS A 914 21.61 14.19 -3.64
N ALA A 915 22.66 13.99 -2.84
CA ALA A 915 24.00 13.73 -3.35
C ALA A 915 24.10 12.31 -3.94
N GLY A 916 24.71 12.23 -5.12
CA GLY A 916 24.94 10.97 -5.82
C GLY A 916 25.91 11.17 -6.97
N VAL A 917 26.51 10.06 -7.41
CA VAL A 917 27.38 9.99 -8.59
C VAL A 917 26.99 8.71 -9.33
N LEU A 918 26.84 8.81 -10.65
CA LEU A 918 26.77 7.65 -11.53
C LEU A 918 28.15 7.39 -12.14
N ASP A 919 28.46 6.11 -12.31
CA ASP A 919 29.67 5.59 -12.95
C ASP A 919 29.32 4.18 -13.43
N ASP A 920 28.34 4.12 -14.33
CA ASP A 920 27.70 2.89 -14.77
C ASP A 920 28.69 2.03 -15.57
N ALA A 921 28.76 0.75 -15.24
CA ALA A 921 29.61 -0.23 -15.91
C ALA A 921 29.06 -1.63 -15.63
N LEU A 922 29.16 -2.50 -16.64
CA LEU A 922 28.81 -3.92 -16.49
C LEU A 922 29.71 -4.59 -15.45
N ILE A 923 29.26 -5.71 -14.90
CA ILE A 923 29.96 -6.51 -13.89
C ILE A 923 31.39 -6.82 -14.35
N ALA A 924 31.62 -7.07 -15.63
CA ALA A 924 32.97 -7.33 -16.16
C ALA A 924 33.90 -6.11 -16.07
N ASP A 925 33.37 -4.90 -16.25
CA ASP A 925 34.13 -3.65 -16.37
C ASP A 925 34.16 -2.81 -15.08
N GLN A 926 33.41 -3.22 -14.06
CA GLN A 926 33.46 -2.57 -12.74
C GLN A 926 34.87 -2.70 -12.12
N ASP A 927 35.29 -1.74 -11.31
CA ASP A 927 36.55 -1.83 -10.55
C ASP A 927 36.38 -1.26 -9.14
N GLU A 928 37.33 -1.54 -8.25
CA GLU A 928 37.22 -1.10 -6.86
C GLU A 928 37.15 0.42 -6.73
N ALA A 929 37.84 1.18 -7.60
CA ALA A 929 37.84 2.64 -7.54
C ALA A 929 36.48 3.23 -7.96
N ARG A 930 35.84 2.67 -9.00
CA ARG A 930 34.47 3.00 -9.43
C ARG A 930 33.47 2.70 -8.33
N ILE A 931 33.52 1.49 -7.77
CA ILE A 931 32.63 1.07 -6.67
C ILE A 931 32.73 2.06 -5.50
N ARG A 932 33.95 2.35 -5.01
CA ARG A 932 34.16 3.28 -3.90
C ARG A 932 33.66 4.70 -4.22
N ARG A 933 33.91 5.20 -5.44
CA ARG A 933 33.46 6.52 -5.89
C ARG A 933 31.93 6.64 -5.91
N VAL A 934 31.22 5.61 -6.36
CA VAL A 934 29.75 5.58 -6.42
C VAL A 934 29.13 5.44 -5.02
N LEU A 935 29.70 4.59 -4.16
CA LEU A 935 29.20 4.38 -2.81
C LEU A 935 29.44 5.57 -1.88
N ALA A 936 30.59 6.24 -1.98
CA ALA A 936 31.03 7.29 -1.05
C ALA A 936 29.97 8.38 -0.73
N PRO A 937 29.36 9.07 -1.72
CA PRO A 937 28.43 10.15 -1.42
C PRO A 937 27.16 9.70 -0.70
N LYS A 938 26.71 8.45 -0.91
CA LYS A 938 25.47 7.91 -0.32
C LYS A 938 25.73 7.16 0.99
N VAL A 939 26.72 6.27 1.00
CA VAL A 939 27.05 5.45 2.17
C VAL A 939 27.77 6.28 3.23
N LEU A 940 28.96 6.80 2.93
CA LEU A 940 29.71 7.63 3.88
C LEU A 940 28.98 8.96 4.12
N GLY A 941 28.44 9.58 3.08
CA GLY A 941 27.68 10.81 3.20
C GLY A 941 26.43 10.69 4.08
N GLY A 942 25.63 9.63 3.89
CA GLY A 942 24.48 9.35 4.74
C GLY A 942 24.87 9.07 6.19
N TRP A 943 25.98 8.35 6.42
CA TRP A 943 26.50 8.09 7.77
C TRP A 943 27.03 9.36 8.46
N ASN A 944 27.76 10.21 7.75
CA ASN A 944 28.25 11.49 8.26
C ASN A 944 27.09 12.42 8.63
N LEU A 945 26.06 12.50 7.78
CA LEU A 945 24.83 13.23 8.08
C LEU A 945 24.13 12.67 9.34
N HIS A 946 24.01 11.35 9.45
CA HIS A 946 23.40 10.74 10.62
C HIS A 946 24.17 11.07 11.91
N THR A 947 25.49 10.92 11.90
CA THR A 947 26.33 11.11 13.09
C THR A 947 26.38 12.58 13.53
N GLN A 948 26.48 13.52 12.60
CA GLN A 948 26.52 14.95 12.93
C GLN A 948 25.15 15.52 13.35
N LEU A 949 24.05 14.91 12.90
CA LEU A 949 22.68 15.35 13.18
C LEU A 949 21.92 14.36 14.08
N ARG A 950 22.63 13.53 14.84
CA ARG A 950 21.99 12.55 15.74
C ARG A 950 21.26 13.25 16.88
N ASP A 951 21.93 14.19 17.53
CA ASP A 951 21.44 14.88 18.72
C ASP A 951 20.76 16.23 18.40
N ALA A 952 20.70 16.59 17.11
CA ALA A 952 20.03 17.79 16.65
C ALA A 952 18.50 17.58 16.62
N PRO A 953 17.69 18.53 17.12
CA PRO A 953 16.23 18.43 17.11
C PRO A 953 15.68 18.77 15.72
N ILE A 954 15.93 17.88 14.75
CA ILE A 954 15.45 17.98 13.37
C ILE A 954 14.10 17.29 13.20
N ASP A 955 13.30 17.83 12.30
CA ASP A 955 11.98 17.30 11.94
C ASP A 955 12.09 16.37 10.70
N HIS A 956 13.06 16.63 9.82
CA HIS A 956 13.21 15.92 8.55
C HIS A 956 14.62 15.37 8.30
N PHE A 957 14.71 14.12 7.87
CA PHE A 957 15.94 13.50 7.38
C PHE A 957 15.58 12.66 6.15
N VAL A 958 15.59 13.31 4.98
CA VAL A 958 15.09 12.74 3.73
C VAL A 958 16.27 12.30 2.86
N LEU A 959 16.25 11.05 2.43
CA LEU A 959 17.28 10.41 1.61
C LEU A 959 16.74 10.17 0.20
N PHE A 960 17.42 10.71 -0.82
CA PHE A 960 17.05 10.45 -2.21
C PHE A 960 17.75 9.17 -2.67
N SER A 961 16.99 8.10 -2.66
CA SER A 961 17.35 6.79 -3.20
C SER A 961 16.89 6.69 -4.66
N SER A 962 16.99 5.49 -5.25
CA SER A 962 16.58 5.22 -6.62
C SER A 962 15.86 3.89 -6.73
N VAL A 963 14.91 3.79 -7.65
CA VAL A 963 14.18 2.56 -7.98
C VAL A 963 15.10 1.44 -8.44
N SER A 964 16.32 1.75 -8.92
CA SER A 964 17.36 0.75 -9.22
C SER A 964 17.76 -0.08 -7.99
N SER A 965 17.59 0.45 -6.77
CA SER A 965 17.79 -0.33 -5.54
C SER A 965 16.65 -1.29 -5.24
N VAL A 966 15.46 -1.05 -5.81
CA VAL A 966 14.24 -1.84 -5.56
C VAL A 966 14.05 -2.90 -6.64
N LEU A 967 14.19 -2.51 -7.91
CA LEU A 967 14.00 -3.40 -9.06
C LEU A 967 15.31 -4.01 -9.58
N GLY A 968 16.46 -3.43 -9.23
CA GLY A 968 17.72 -3.72 -9.90
C GLY A 968 17.87 -2.96 -11.21
N SER A 969 19.10 -2.82 -11.68
CA SER A 969 19.39 -2.15 -12.95
C SER A 969 20.76 -2.59 -13.50
N PRO A 970 20.82 -3.42 -14.57
CA PRO A 970 22.05 -3.74 -15.29
C PRO A 970 22.97 -2.54 -15.48
N GLY A 971 24.27 -2.76 -15.26
CA GLY A 971 25.30 -1.71 -15.30
C GLY A 971 25.35 -0.81 -14.06
N GLN A 972 24.37 -0.90 -13.14
CA GLN A 972 24.27 -0.04 -11.96
C GLN A 972 24.46 -0.80 -10.64
N THR A 973 25.21 -1.90 -10.63
CA THR A 973 25.44 -2.74 -9.43
C THR A 973 25.86 -1.92 -8.19
N SER A 974 26.89 -1.09 -8.33
CA SER A 974 27.39 -0.20 -7.26
C SER A 974 26.36 0.85 -6.83
N TYR A 975 25.62 1.43 -7.78
CA TYR A 975 24.63 2.47 -7.51
C TYR A 975 23.37 1.90 -6.83
N SER A 976 22.88 0.74 -7.28
CA SER A 976 21.80 0.00 -6.63
C SER A 976 22.17 -0.39 -5.20
N ALA A 977 23.40 -0.83 -4.97
CA ALA A 977 23.90 -1.15 -3.62
C ALA A 977 23.96 0.09 -2.71
N ALA A 978 24.48 1.21 -3.21
CA ALA A 978 24.56 2.46 -2.46
C ALA A 978 23.17 3.01 -2.06
N ASN A 979 22.19 2.91 -2.96
CA ASN A 979 20.81 3.31 -2.71
C ASN A 979 20.06 2.34 -1.78
N ALA A 980 20.32 1.03 -1.88
CA ALA A 980 19.77 0.05 -0.93
C ALA A 980 20.30 0.29 0.49
N TRP A 981 21.56 0.74 0.63
CA TRP A 981 22.11 1.15 1.91
C TRP A 981 21.39 2.37 2.50
N LEU A 982 21.05 3.39 1.68
CA LEU A 982 20.23 4.53 2.15
C LEU A 982 18.84 4.08 2.64
N ASN A 983 18.22 3.13 1.95
CA ASN A 983 16.96 2.55 2.38
C ASN A 983 17.11 1.85 3.75
N GLY A 984 18.20 1.11 3.93
CA GLY A 984 18.59 0.53 5.21
C GLY A 984 18.81 1.59 6.30
N LEU A 985 19.47 2.71 5.97
CA LEU A 985 19.75 3.80 6.91
C LEU A 985 18.45 4.44 7.40
N ALA A 986 17.46 4.63 6.52
CA ALA A 986 16.18 5.19 6.92
C ALA A 986 15.45 4.29 7.92
N SER A 987 15.34 2.99 7.62
CA SER A 987 14.73 2.00 8.54
C SER A 987 15.49 1.92 9.87
N TRP A 988 16.82 1.86 9.82
CA TRP A 988 17.65 1.78 11.01
C TRP A 988 17.52 3.05 11.86
N ARG A 989 17.54 4.24 11.26
CA ARG A 989 17.40 5.52 11.99
C ARG A 989 16.01 5.63 12.64
N GLN A 990 14.94 5.19 11.97
CA GLN A 990 13.61 5.13 12.58
C GLN A 990 13.54 4.15 13.76
N SER A 991 14.25 3.01 13.71
CA SER A 991 14.31 2.07 14.85
C SER A 991 14.90 2.69 16.12
N GLN A 992 15.70 3.76 15.97
CA GLN A 992 16.27 4.54 17.08
C GLN A 992 15.35 5.68 17.54
N GLY A 993 14.11 5.77 17.01
CA GLY A 993 13.18 6.85 17.31
C GLY A 993 13.51 8.18 16.61
N LEU A 994 14.46 8.19 15.67
CA LEU A 994 14.88 9.39 14.95
C LEU A 994 14.14 9.51 13.61
N PRO A 995 13.85 10.74 13.12
CA PRO A 995 13.20 10.91 11.83
C PRO A 995 14.11 10.43 10.71
N ALA A 996 13.53 9.70 9.76
CA ALA A 996 14.13 9.37 8.48
C ALA A 996 13.06 8.99 7.44
N LEU A 997 13.31 9.28 6.18
CA LEU A 997 12.54 8.82 5.03
C LEU A 997 13.52 8.61 3.87
N SER A 998 13.52 7.43 3.26
CA SER A 998 14.17 7.18 1.97
C SER A 998 13.11 7.08 0.88
N VAL A 999 13.28 7.86 -0.18
CA VAL A 999 12.41 7.80 -1.36
C VAL A 999 13.22 7.25 -2.52
N ALA A 1000 12.86 6.05 -2.98
CA ALA A 1000 13.39 5.45 -4.20
C ALA A 1000 12.69 6.07 -5.41
N TRP A 1001 13.31 7.09 -5.99
CA TRP A 1001 12.74 7.82 -7.13
C TRP A 1001 12.93 7.07 -8.44
N GLY A 1002 11.86 7.04 -9.25
CA GLY A 1002 11.90 6.75 -10.68
C GLY A 1002 12.68 7.83 -11.46
N PRO A 1003 12.82 7.68 -12.79
CA PRO A 1003 13.48 8.68 -13.61
C PRO A 1003 12.74 10.02 -13.54
N TRP A 1004 13.47 11.14 -13.52
CA TRP A 1004 12.90 12.50 -13.57
C TRP A 1004 13.06 13.08 -14.97
N ALA A 1005 12.04 13.80 -15.45
CA ALA A 1005 11.98 14.34 -16.82
C ALA A 1005 12.85 15.58 -17.04
N GLU A 1006 12.96 16.47 -16.03
CA GLU A 1006 13.64 17.76 -16.13
C GLU A 1006 14.98 17.74 -15.38
N GLY A 1007 16.05 17.29 -16.04
CA GLY A 1007 17.40 17.38 -15.50
C GLY A 1007 17.71 16.38 -14.36
N GLY A 1008 18.86 15.71 -14.46
CA GLY A 1008 19.36 14.85 -13.39
C GLY A 1008 20.34 13.79 -13.87
N MET A 1009 20.77 12.93 -12.94
CA MET A 1009 21.64 11.78 -13.25
C MET A 1009 20.99 10.83 -14.27
N ALA A 1010 19.66 10.80 -14.37
CA ALA A 1010 18.94 9.99 -15.36
C ALA A 1010 19.19 10.40 -16.82
N GLU A 1011 19.51 11.67 -17.10
CA GLU A 1011 19.90 12.11 -18.45
C GLU A 1011 21.32 11.67 -18.84
N GLN A 1012 22.15 11.37 -17.83
CA GLN A 1012 23.56 10.96 -17.96
C GLN A 1012 23.74 9.44 -17.90
N ALA A 1013 22.72 8.70 -17.47
CA ALA A 1013 22.73 7.23 -17.47
C ALA A 1013 22.60 6.71 -18.91
N ALA A 1014 23.39 5.69 -19.27
CA ALA A 1014 23.17 4.96 -20.51
C ALA A 1014 21.80 4.26 -20.45
N GLY A 1015 20.91 4.52 -21.42
CA GLY A 1015 19.59 3.86 -21.50
C GLY A 1015 18.38 4.74 -21.16
N LYS A 1016 18.27 5.94 -21.76
CA LYS A 1016 17.13 6.88 -21.61
C LYS A 1016 15.73 6.26 -21.82
N GLY A 1017 15.61 5.16 -22.58
CA GLY A 1017 14.34 4.44 -22.82
C GLY A 1017 14.09 3.26 -21.87
N ARG A 1018 15.02 2.87 -21.00
CA ARG A 1018 14.91 1.58 -20.31
C ARG A 1018 13.73 1.47 -19.34
N TRP A 1019 13.45 2.54 -18.63
CA TRP A 1019 12.32 2.58 -17.69
C TRP A 1019 10.98 2.68 -18.43
N SER A 1020 10.92 3.43 -19.56
CA SER A 1020 9.72 3.49 -20.40
C SER A 1020 9.37 2.13 -21.01
N ARG A 1021 10.36 1.29 -21.32
CA ARG A 1021 10.19 -0.09 -21.85
C ARG A 1021 9.44 -1.02 -20.89
N VAL A 1022 9.66 -0.89 -19.59
CA VAL A 1022 8.96 -1.68 -18.55
C VAL A 1022 7.71 -0.97 -18.00
N GLY A 1023 7.24 0.06 -18.70
CA GLY A 1023 6.04 0.82 -18.34
C GLY A 1023 6.24 1.84 -17.22
N ILE A 1024 7.48 2.23 -16.89
CA ILE A 1024 7.78 3.28 -15.89
C ILE A 1024 8.00 4.61 -16.61
N SER A 1025 7.11 5.56 -16.36
CA SER A 1025 7.15 6.89 -16.98
C SER A 1025 8.05 7.87 -16.19
N PRO A 1026 8.71 8.83 -16.86
CA PRO A 1026 9.42 9.91 -16.19
C PRO A 1026 8.53 10.76 -15.28
N ILE A 1027 9.09 11.19 -14.15
CA ILE A 1027 8.46 12.07 -13.17
C ILE A 1027 8.78 13.52 -13.54
N GLU A 1028 7.76 14.33 -13.85
CA GLU A 1028 7.93 15.79 -14.01
C GLU A 1028 8.40 16.43 -12.70
N ALA A 1029 9.26 17.46 -12.76
CA ALA A 1029 9.91 17.95 -11.53
C ALA A 1029 8.92 18.61 -10.58
N ALA A 1030 7.94 19.36 -11.11
CA ALA A 1030 6.86 19.95 -10.34
C ALA A 1030 6.05 18.87 -9.59
N ARG A 1031 5.80 17.74 -10.27
CA ARG A 1031 5.13 16.59 -9.68
C ARG A 1031 6.00 15.90 -8.63
N GLY A 1032 7.28 15.71 -8.89
CA GLY A 1032 8.21 15.09 -7.96
C GLY A 1032 8.31 15.84 -6.62
N VAL A 1033 8.35 17.17 -6.64
CA VAL A 1033 8.38 17.97 -5.39
C VAL A 1033 7.03 18.03 -4.68
N GLU A 1034 5.91 17.96 -5.41
CA GLU A 1034 4.57 17.79 -4.82
C GLU A 1034 4.48 16.45 -4.07
N LEU A 1035 4.91 15.36 -4.71
CA LEU A 1035 4.97 14.03 -4.11
C LEU A 1035 5.88 14.03 -2.88
N LEU A 1036 7.05 14.67 -2.95
CA LEU A 1036 7.93 14.81 -1.80
C LEU A 1036 7.20 15.45 -0.61
N GLY A 1037 6.45 16.53 -0.83
CA GLY A 1037 5.67 17.20 0.21
C GLY A 1037 4.65 16.30 0.90
N ALA A 1038 4.01 15.40 0.16
CA ALA A 1038 3.11 14.40 0.72
C ALA A 1038 3.87 13.30 1.49
N LEU A 1039 4.96 12.78 0.91
CA LEU A 1039 5.72 11.66 1.45
C LEU A 1039 6.44 12.00 2.76
N ILE A 1040 6.90 13.25 2.94
CA ILE A 1040 7.55 13.66 4.21
C ILE A 1040 6.62 13.67 5.42
N GLN A 1041 5.30 13.69 5.18
CA GLN A 1041 4.30 13.57 6.23
C GLN A 1041 4.00 12.09 6.55
N ASP A 1042 4.40 11.16 5.68
CA ASP A 1042 4.31 9.72 5.93
C ASP A 1042 5.31 9.28 7.00
N ARG A 1043 5.00 8.18 7.69
CA ARG A 1043 5.88 7.58 8.70
C ARG A 1043 6.67 6.38 8.18
N ALA A 1044 6.40 5.90 6.98
CA ALA A 1044 7.17 4.85 6.33
C ALA A 1044 8.64 5.25 6.22
N ALA A 1045 9.54 4.31 6.51
CA ALA A 1045 10.97 4.52 6.32
C ALA A 1045 11.37 4.53 4.84
N ASN A 1046 10.69 3.73 4.01
CA ASN A 1046 11.04 3.50 2.61
C ASN A 1046 9.79 3.52 1.74
N LEU A 1047 9.79 4.38 0.74
CA LEU A 1047 8.76 4.46 -0.30
C LEU A 1047 9.45 4.53 -1.66
N ALA A 1048 8.82 3.95 -2.68
CA ALA A 1048 9.27 4.06 -4.07
C ALA A 1048 8.24 4.84 -4.87
N VAL A 1049 8.69 5.76 -5.71
CA VAL A 1049 7.82 6.55 -6.59
C VAL A 1049 8.10 6.14 -8.02
N LEU A 1050 7.10 5.54 -8.63
CA LEU A 1050 7.18 4.90 -9.94
C LEU A 1050 5.86 5.16 -10.66
N PRO A 1051 5.75 6.20 -11.50
CA PRO A 1051 4.57 6.36 -12.34
C PRO A 1051 4.48 5.20 -13.33
N PHE A 1052 3.38 4.44 -13.31
CA PHE A 1052 3.25 3.20 -14.08
C PHE A 1052 2.14 3.24 -15.14
N ASP A 1053 2.48 2.81 -16.36
CA ASP A 1053 1.53 2.38 -17.38
C ASP A 1053 1.30 0.85 -17.23
N ARG A 1054 0.18 0.48 -16.62
CA ARG A 1054 -0.19 -0.92 -16.34
C ARG A 1054 -0.26 -1.77 -17.62
N ALA A 1055 -0.74 -1.21 -18.73
CA ALA A 1055 -0.88 -1.94 -19.99
C ALA A 1055 0.47 -2.20 -20.65
N ARG A 1056 1.42 -1.26 -20.56
CA ARG A 1056 2.81 -1.48 -21.01
C ARG A 1056 3.56 -2.44 -20.10
N MET A 1057 3.36 -2.38 -18.79
CA MET A 1057 3.97 -3.32 -17.84
C MET A 1057 3.53 -4.76 -18.14
N VAL A 1058 2.22 -5.02 -18.26
CA VAL A 1058 1.71 -6.36 -18.55
C VAL A 1058 2.32 -6.86 -19.86
N ARG A 1059 2.40 -6.03 -20.90
CA ARG A 1059 3.04 -6.40 -22.18
C ARG A 1059 4.54 -6.69 -22.02
N GLY A 1060 5.31 -5.80 -21.40
CA GLY A 1060 6.76 -5.96 -21.23
C GLY A 1060 7.16 -7.11 -20.31
N LEU A 1061 6.36 -7.40 -19.28
CA LEU A 1061 6.57 -8.54 -18.37
C LEU A 1061 5.99 -9.86 -18.91
N SER A 1062 5.22 -9.84 -19.99
CA SER A 1062 4.72 -11.06 -20.66
C SER A 1062 5.72 -11.66 -21.66
N LEU A 1063 6.85 -10.99 -21.92
CA LEU A 1063 7.87 -11.43 -22.89
C LEU A 1063 9.08 -12.14 -22.22
N GLY A 1064 9.03 -12.34 -20.91
CA GLY A 1064 10.07 -13.02 -20.13
C GLY A 1064 9.60 -13.39 -18.71
N PRO A 1065 10.38 -14.15 -17.92
CA PRO A 1065 9.97 -14.55 -16.58
C PRO A 1065 9.84 -13.34 -15.66
N VAL A 1066 8.65 -13.19 -15.08
CA VAL A 1066 8.32 -12.12 -14.13
C VAL A 1066 9.22 -12.23 -12.89
N PRO A 1067 9.94 -11.16 -12.50
CA PRO A 1067 10.67 -11.15 -11.25
C PRO A 1067 9.71 -11.46 -10.07
N PRO A 1068 10.04 -12.40 -9.16
CA PRO A 1068 9.19 -12.79 -8.04
C PRO A 1068 8.72 -11.62 -7.17
N LEU A 1069 9.49 -10.53 -7.17
CA LEU A 1069 9.18 -9.28 -6.49
C LEU A 1069 7.94 -8.57 -7.05
N MET A 1070 7.65 -8.69 -8.35
CA MET A 1070 6.60 -7.98 -9.07
C MET A 1070 5.31 -8.79 -9.27
N LEU A 1071 5.26 -10.04 -8.81
CA LEU A 1071 4.10 -10.93 -9.02
C LEU A 1071 2.78 -10.32 -8.51
N GLU A 1072 2.75 -9.71 -7.32
CA GLU A 1072 1.55 -9.07 -6.79
C GLU A 1072 1.09 -7.86 -7.64
N LEU A 1073 2.02 -7.15 -8.27
CA LEU A 1073 1.70 -6.03 -9.16
C LEU A 1073 1.04 -6.52 -10.44
N LEU A 1074 1.55 -7.62 -11.01
CA LEU A 1074 0.94 -8.22 -12.18
C LEU A 1074 -0.43 -8.81 -11.88
N GLU A 1075 -0.58 -9.58 -10.80
CA GLU A 1075 -1.89 -10.12 -10.39
C GLU A 1075 -2.93 -9.00 -10.22
N ALA A 1076 -2.53 -7.87 -9.63
CA ALA A 1076 -3.38 -6.70 -9.49
C ALA A 1076 -3.68 -5.99 -10.82
N ALA A 1077 -2.71 -5.93 -11.74
CA ALA A 1077 -2.86 -5.29 -13.05
C ALA A 1077 -3.72 -6.12 -14.02
N SER A 1078 -3.63 -7.45 -13.94
CA SER A 1078 -4.36 -8.38 -14.82
C SER A 1078 -5.84 -8.56 -14.45
N GLY A 1079 -6.32 -7.96 -13.35
CA GLY A 1079 -7.74 -8.01 -12.96
C GLY A 1079 -8.28 -9.42 -12.67
N GLY A 1080 -7.39 -10.41 -12.47
CA GLY A 1080 -7.77 -11.82 -12.34
C GLY A 1080 -8.15 -12.51 -13.66
N ASP A 1081 -7.83 -11.92 -14.82
CA ASP A 1081 -8.06 -12.54 -16.12
C ASP A 1081 -7.06 -13.69 -16.34
N LYS A 1082 -7.57 -14.93 -16.31
CA LYS A 1082 -6.77 -16.17 -16.46
C LYS A 1082 -6.04 -16.27 -17.80
N ARG A 1083 -6.43 -15.47 -18.81
CA ARG A 1083 -5.72 -15.41 -20.09
C ARG A 1083 -4.32 -14.79 -20.01
N ALA A 1084 -4.03 -13.99 -18.97
CA ALA A 1084 -2.67 -13.51 -18.72
C ALA A 1084 -1.77 -14.62 -18.13
N GLU A 1085 -2.34 -15.59 -17.40
CA GLU A 1085 -1.62 -16.79 -16.95
C GLU A 1085 -1.31 -17.73 -18.12
N GLU A 1086 -2.14 -17.76 -19.16
CA GLU A 1086 -1.95 -18.61 -20.36
C GLU A 1086 -0.81 -18.13 -21.29
N ARG A 1087 -0.28 -16.91 -21.16
CA ARG A 1087 0.88 -16.41 -21.93
C ARG A 1087 2.25 -16.73 -21.31
N LEU A 1088 2.29 -17.41 -20.16
CA LEU A 1088 3.52 -17.74 -19.41
C LEU A 1088 4.27 -18.98 -19.91
N GLY A 1089 4.25 -19.27 -21.22
CA GLY A 1089 4.79 -20.54 -21.72
C GLY A 1089 5.21 -20.52 -23.17
N LEU A 1090 5.77 -19.43 -23.70
CA LEU A 1090 6.29 -19.43 -25.08
C LEU A 1090 7.31 -20.55 -25.29
N ARG A 1091 8.16 -20.82 -24.30
CA ARG A 1091 9.09 -21.96 -24.35
C ARG A 1091 8.35 -23.30 -24.47
N ASP A 1092 7.26 -23.48 -23.74
CA ASP A 1092 6.49 -24.72 -23.79
C ASP A 1092 5.69 -24.80 -25.11
N GLU A 1093 5.19 -23.68 -25.62
CA GLU A 1093 4.58 -23.56 -26.95
C GLU A 1093 5.58 -23.88 -28.07
N LEU A 1094 6.82 -23.39 -27.97
CA LEU A 1094 7.92 -23.72 -28.90
C LEU A 1094 8.34 -25.19 -28.79
N LEU A 1095 8.26 -25.81 -27.61
CA LEU A 1095 8.58 -27.23 -27.41
C LEU A 1095 7.44 -28.16 -27.87
N ASP A 1096 6.19 -27.72 -27.73
CA ASP A 1096 4.99 -28.46 -28.12
C ASP A 1096 4.64 -28.28 -29.61
N CYS A 1097 5.19 -27.24 -30.27
CA CYS A 1097 5.03 -27.01 -31.71
C CYS A 1097 5.85 -28.03 -32.52
N THR A 1098 5.14 -28.95 -33.20
CA THR A 1098 5.75 -30.00 -34.02
C THR A 1098 6.06 -29.59 -35.47
N ASP A 1099 5.51 -28.47 -35.93
CA ASP A 1099 5.75 -27.94 -37.27
C ASP A 1099 7.00 -27.05 -37.27
N ALA A 1100 7.99 -27.40 -38.09
CA ALA A 1100 9.28 -26.73 -38.09
C ALA A 1100 9.22 -25.30 -38.65
N GLU A 1101 8.35 -25.02 -39.62
CA GLU A 1101 8.18 -23.67 -40.18
C GLU A 1101 7.41 -22.78 -39.19
N GLU A 1102 6.35 -23.29 -38.58
CA GLU A 1102 5.58 -22.57 -37.56
C GLU A 1102 6.42 -22.25 -36.32
N ARG A 1103 7.21 -23.22 -35.84
CA ARG A 1103 8.12 -23.03 -34.70
C ARG A 1103 9.22 -22.01 -34.99
N PHE A 1104 9.72 -21.97 -36.22
CA PHE A 1104 10.72 -21.00 -36.65
C PHE A 1104 10.14 -19.57 -36.70
N GLU A 1105 8.97 -19.39 -37.32
CA GLU A 1105 8.32 -18.07 -37.38
C GLU A 1105 7.89 -17.58 -36.00
N LEU A 1106 7.43 -18.47 -35.09
CA LEU A 1106 7.17 -18.13 -33.68
C LEU A 1106 8.44 -17.63 -32.96
N MET A 1107 9.61 -18.23 -33.25
CA MET A 1107 10.89 -17.77 -32.72
C MET A 1107 11.27 -16.41 -33.29
N VAL A 1108 11.09 -16.19 -34.59
CA VAL A 1108 11.36 -14.89 -35.25
C VAL A 1108 10.48 -13.80 -34.67
N ASP A 1109 9.17 -14.04 -34.54
CA ASP A 1109 8.22 -13.10 -33.94
C ASP A 1109 8.61 -12.75 -32.49
N TYR A 1110 9.02 -13.75 -31.72
CA TYR A 1110 9.52 -13.54 -30.37
C TYR A 1110 10.78 -12.69 -30.33
N LEU A 1111 11.76 -12.97 -31.21
CA LEU A 1111 12.99 -12.22 -31.29
C LEU A 1111 12.75 -10.78 -31.77
N CYS A 1112 11.83 -10.57 -32.71
CA CYS A 1112 11.38 -9.24 -33.14
C CYS A 1112 10.70 -8.48 -32.00
N ALA A 1113 9.83 -9.15 -31.23
CA ALA A 1113 9.19 -8.55 -30.06
C ALA A 1113 10.20 -8.21 -28.96
N CYS A 1114 11.18 -9.08 -28.72
CA CYS A 1114 12.27 -8.84 -27.78
C CYS A 1114 13.15 -7.68 -28.24
N LEU A 1115 13.61 -7.67 -29.49
CA LEU A 1115 14.45 -6.59 -30.01
C LEU A 1115 13.68 -5.28 -30.05
N GLY A 1116 12.42 -5.27 -30.48
CA GLY A 1116 11.55 -4.10 -30.50
C GLY A 1116 11.30 -3.54 -29.10
N THR A 1117 11.21 -4.42 -28.10
CA THR A 1117 11.16 -4.02 -26.69
C THR A 1117 12.46 -3.35 -26.25
N VAL A 1118 13.63 -3.85 -26.66
CA VAL A 1118 14.93 -3.28 -26.26
C VAL A 1118 15.31 -2.04 -27.08
N THR A 1119 14.83 -1.88 -28.31
CA THR A 1119 15.14 -0.74 -29.18
C THR A 1119 14.07 0.35 -29.19
N GLU A 1120 12.88 0.07 -28.64
CA GLU A 1120 11.67 0.92 -28.74
C GLU A 1120 11.18 1.14 -30.19
N ALA A 1121 11.52 0.22 -31.10
CA ALA A 1121 11.02 0.25 -32.47
C ALA A 1121 9.59 -0.32 -32.52
N GLU A 1122 8.65 0.40 -33.15
CA GLU A 1122 7.28 -0.09 -33.37
C GLU A 1122 7.25 -1.27 -34.35
N GLU A 1123 8.20 -1.30 -35.29
CA GLU A 1123 8.41 -2.41 -36.23
C GLU A 1123 9.89 -2.76 -36.26
N VAL A 1124 10.19 -4.05 -36.15
CA VAL A 1124 11.54 -4.61 -36.29
C VAL A 1124 11.56 -5.45 -37.54
N ASP A 1125 12.44 -5.09 -38.47
CA ASP A 1125 12.69 -5.89 -39.66
C ASP A 1125 13.62 -7.07 -39.28
N PRO A 1126 13.15 -8.33 -39.40
CA PRO A 1126 13.95 -9.50 -39.04
C PRO A 1126 15.17 -9.69 -39.95
N ASP A 1127 15.20 -9.07 -41.13
CA ASP A 1127 16.28 -9.19 -42.12
C ASP A 1127 17.32 -8.04 -42.01
N ALA A 1128 17.13 -7.10 -41.08
CA ALA A 1128 18.06 -5.99 -40.87
C ALA A 1128 19.35 -6.44 -40.14
N PRO A 1129 20.51 -5.79 -40.39
CA PRO A 1129 21.77 -6.11 -39.72
C PRO A 1129 21.71 -5.94 -38.20
N LEU A 1130 22.09 -6.98 -37.46
CA LEU A 1130 22.09 -6.96 -35.99
C LEU A 1130 23.22 -6.08 -35.40
N SER A 1131 24.26 -5.79 -36.18
CA SER A 1131 25.52 -5.14 -35.77
C SER A 1131 25.43 -3.66 -35.40
N ASP A 1132 24.32 -2.98 -35.70
CA ASP A 1132 24.15 -1.54 -35.48
C ASP A 1132 23.72 -1.16 -34.04
N ASN A 1133 23.61 -2.15 -33.14
CA ASN A 1133 23.15 -1.97 -31.77
C ASN A 1133 24.31 -1.76 -30.76
N ASP A 1134 24.15 -0.84 -29.80
CA ASP A 1134 25.13 -0.60 -28.72
C ASP A 1134 25.29 -1.85 -27.83
N SER A 1135 26.46 -2.05 -27.23
CA SER A 1135 26.83 -3.23 -26.42
C SER A 1135 25.87 -3.49 -25.25
N LEU A 1136 25.20 -2.45 -24.74
CA LEU A 1136 24.20 -2.58 -23.68
C LEU A 1136 22.86 -3.16 -24.19
N VAL A 1137 22.42 -2.77 -25.39
CA VAL A 1137 21.22 -3.31 -26.05
C VAL A 1137 21.38 -4.80 -26.30
N ALA A 1138 22.58 -5.21 -26.73
CA ALA A 1138 22.92 -6.61 -26.96
C ALA A 1138 22.81 -7.47 -25.68
N VAL A 1139 23.27 -6.97 -24.54
CA VAL A 1139 23.19 -7.70 -23.26
C VAL A 1139 21.76 -7.80 -22.76
N GLU A 1140 20.96 -6.73 -22.85
CA GLU A 1140 19.54 -6.76 -22.48
C GLU A 1140 18.74 -7.73 -23.34
N PHE A 1141 18.99 -7.73 -24.65
CA PHE A 1141 18.36 -8.64 -25.59
C PHE A 1141 18.73 -10.10 -25.30
N ALA A 1142 20.02 -10.40 -25.10
CA ALA A 1142 20.46 -11.74 -24.71
C ALA A 1142 19.83 -12.18 -23.37
N ALA A 1143 19.80 -11.30 -22.36
CA ALA A 1143 19.23 -11.62 -21.05
C ALA A 1143 17.74 -11.98 -21.12
N LEU A 1144 16.94 -11.29 -21.96
CA LEU A 1144 15.53 -11.64 -22.20
C LEU A 1144 15.37 -13.04 -22.79
N ILE A 1145 16.17 -13.34 -23.82
CA ILE A 1145 16.16 -14.64 -24.52
C ILE A 1145 16.58 -15.77 -23.57
N GLU A 1146 17.68 -15.60 -22.83
CA GLU A 1146 18.15 -16.61 -21.88
C GLU A 1146 17.14 -16.87 -20.76
N ALA A 1147 16.48 -15.81 -20.30
CA ALA A 1147 15.51 -15.86 -19.22
C ALA A 1147 14.27 -16.67 -19.62
N GLU A 1148 13.76 -16.50 -20.84
CA GLU A 1148 12.57 -17.21 -21.34
C GLU A 1148 12.91 -18.62 -21.85
N LEU A 1149 13.86 -18.74 -22.78
CA LEU A 1149 14.16 -20.00 -23.47
C LEU A 1149 15.02 -20.97 -22.64
N LYS A 1150 15.65 -20.48 -21.57
CA LYS A 1150 16.64 -21.24 -20.76
C LYS A 1150 17.81 -21.77 -21.60
N VAL A 1151 18.13 -21.10 -22.71
CA VAL A 1151 19.29 -21.36 -23.57
C VAL A 1151 20.40 -20.38 -23.20
N ASN A 1152 21.66 -20.81 -23.28
CA ASN A 1152 22.81 -19.93 -23.06
C ASN A 1152 23.14 -19.25 -24.39
N LEU A 1153 23.20 -17.92 -24.43
CA LEU A 1153 23.51 -17.13 -25.61
C LEU A 1153 24.63 -16.12 -25.26
N PRO A 1154 25.91 -16.55 -25.33
CA PRO A 1154 27.03 -15.62 -25.23
C PRO A 1154 26.90 -14.49 -26.24
N THR A 1155 27.09 -13.24 -25.80
CA THR A 1155 26.93 -12.06 -26.65
C THR A 1155 27.82 -12.13 -27.90
N GLU A 1156 29.03 -12.71 -27.77
CA GLU A 1156 29.95 -12.98 -28.89
C GLU A 1156 29.37 -13.89 -29.99
N GLN A 1157 28.44 -14.80 -29.66
CA GLN A 1157 27.76 -15.64 -30.64
C GLN A 1157 26.59 -14.92 -31.29
N MET A 1158 25.89 -14.07 -30.54
CA MET A 1158 24.85 -13.21 -31.09
C MET A 1158 25.43 -12.21 -32.11
N PHE A 1159 26.64 -11.68 -31.86
CA PHE A 1159 27.38 -10.87 -32.82
C PHE A 1159 27.92 -11.62 -34.05
N ARG A 1160 27.74 -12.95 -34.12
CA ARG A 1160 28.07 -13.75 -35.32
C ARG A 1160 26.85 -14.02 -36.21
N CYS A 1161 25.65 -13.67 -35.75
CA CYS A 1161 24.44 -13.69 -36.54
C CYS A 1161 24.32 -12.35 -37.28
N ASP A 1162 24.05 -12.39 -38.59
CA ASP A 1162 23.91 -11.17 -39.39
C ASP A 1162 22.49 -10.59 -39.21
N THR A 1163 21.48 -11.45 -39.05
CA THR A 1163 20.05 -11.10 -38.94
C THR A 1163 19.35 -11.77 -37.75
N LEU A 1164 18.10 -11.36 -37.44
CA LEU A 1164 17.29 -12.05 -36.43
C LEU A 1164 16.87 -13.45 -36.86
N ARG A 1165 16.74 -13.69 -38.16
CA ARG A 1165 16.45 -15.03 -38.70
C ARG A 1165 17.62 -16.00 -38.46
N ASP A 1166 18.86 -15.55 -38.66
CA ASP A 1166 20.05 -16.37 -38.36
C ASP A 1166 20.12 -16.72 -36.86
N LEU A 1167 19.70 -15.79 -35.99
CA LEU A 1167 19.63 -16.02 -34.55
C LEU A 1167 18.49 -17.00 -34.19
N ALA A 1168 17.35 -16.91 -34.86
CA ALA A 1168 16.23 -17.84 -34.69
C ALA A 1168 16.64 -19.28 -35.06
N GLU A 1169 17.33 -19.48 -36.18
CA GLU A 1169 17.84 -20.80 -36.59
C GLU A 1169 18.75 -21.40 -35.50
N LEU A 1170 19.71 -20.61 -35.02
CA LEU A 1170 20.65 -21.01 -33.97
C LEU A 1170 19.93 -21.41 -32.66
N LEU A 1171 18.87 -20.68 -32.29
CA LEU A 1171 18.13 -20.93 -31.04
C LEU A 1171 17.22 -22.15 -31.15
N VAL A 1172 16.56 -22.36 -32.31
CA VAL A 1172 15.75 -23.55 -32.58
C VAL A 1172 16.62 -24.81 -32.53
N GLU A 1173 17.80 -24.82 -33.17
CA GLU A 1173 18.73 -25.95 -33.09
C GLU A 1173 19.17 -26.27 -31.65
N ARG A 1174 19.36 -25.23 -30.82
CA ARG A 1174 19.76 -25.41 -29.42
C ARG A 1174 18.65 -25.94 -28.53
N LEU A 1175 17.41 -25.62 -28.83
CA LEU A 1175 16.25 -26.17 -28.13
C LEU A 1175 16.12 -27.67 -28.42
N ASP A 1176 16.37 -28.11 -29.66
CA ASP A 1176 16.35 -29.52 -30.05
C ASP A 1176 17.47 -30.34 -29.40
N HIS A 1177 18.64 -29.76 -29.15
CA HIS A 1177 19.76 -30.43 -28.46
C HIS A 1177 19.60 -30.58 -26.94
N LYS A 1178 18.56 -29.97 -26.33
CA LYS A 1178 18.26 -30.06 -24.89
C LYS A 1178 16.99 -30.89 -24.57
N GLY A 1179 16.29 -31.38 -25.60
CA GLY A 1179 15.13 -32.28 -25.48
C GLY A 1179 15.48 -33.67 -25.00
#